data_AF-A0A968NGN3-F1
#
_entry.id   AF-A0A968NGN3-F1
#
_cell.length_a   1.000
_cell.length_b   1.000
_cell.length_c   1.000
_cell.angle_alpha   90.00
_cell.angle_beta   90.00
_cell.angle_gamma   90.00
#
_symmetry.space_group_name_H-M   'P 1'
#
loop_
_entity.id
_entity.type
_entity.pdbx_description
1 polymer ?
#
loop_
_entity_poly.entity_id
_entity_poly.type
_entity_poly.pdbx_seq_one_letter_code
_entity_poly.pdbx_strand_id
1 'polypeptide(L)'
;MHRHSFLPSASPPPLAVNAQESTLTVTTLANSGAGSLRQAIADAQAGDTITFAVTGTIRLSTQLLLPRAVTIQGPGADQLAVSGENIARVFLLDNNANVQATISGLTIRDGQTSAAGAGVYVGRTNALTLTNVTVFRNTAGGFGGGIYNDGTLTVIDSTISTNSGSGGGGIHNERTLTVQGSTIAENTGSAGGIRNTAFNNPTTVVERSVIRGNVATFEGGGIGTDSGTVTVRASTIVSNTTTGIGGGIASRASVLVENTTIQGNTAVRGGGVYAVDGAATIILSTITDNVATTTSTGRGAGIFSGSGATVVLEQSIVANNAVFGDIASRGYNLFTQSSVSGSVSTDLLSSDPLLGPLADNGGPTETRLPGAGSPAINAVPSEVCFSTSDQRGVARPQGAACDIGAVEVVGGVPPTATPTNTATPTETATPTNTAEPTATPTETAEATATPTATPTDESMATVTATAIVTPTATATAIVTPTATATAIVTPTATAPTATPTVFAPTPTTGPQTLTILDVLPPEGPQGVFNVITVFGTGFAEGVQAQLGTLPVTTTRESATVLSIEVPETFAVGPYDLTLRTPGGSTTRPNGYTVIASELNDDLFAFELDFFTVPGALTSDDSFRPGLVVTRRGGKDTLSDVAVAFFTADASGTRTQIGTGTIPLIGARSQQVVSATLVNALPAGEQTLVAVIDPQNLIPEDTKTNNTITRTVTVRAAPPQRDQLAPRVDRFLINNGTITTTQRTVRLDTTASDPTTPPPSSGLASLRFIEFQFNPATNRWLPVQDSNWLPYATSNTNFNWNLSSEPGVKYLQTWAADGAGNISVAPFQRLTSLAPRTLALALRRDQAHTYRFELQAGQTLRGRLETVTGDADLYLWSPEAGAPPAVSNLSGVGFDVAELVATQDGTYQVEVYGFNTSTYLLTVEIVVAGQQAADLQQGGQDPDKTALANPIIPVLSAPNRAVGLSPAPVQQQPPVGENRIYLPFVVRAVQ
;
A
#
# COMPACT_ATOMS: atom_id res chain seq x y z
N MET A 1 -70.05 -20.70 -44.53
CA MET A 1 -69.41 -22.04 -44.57
C MET A 1 -67.90 -21.80 -44.45
N HIS A 2 -67.09 -22.48 -43.64
CA HIS A 2 -67.32 -23.53 -42.63
C HIS A 2 -66.53 -23.21 -41.35
N ARG A 3 -67.18 -23.21 -40.18
CA ARG A 3 -66.94 -24.16 -39.06
C ARG A 3 -65.47 -24.36 -38.62
N HIS A 4 -65.07 -23.62 -37.59
CA HIS A 4 -64.08 -24.12 -36.61
C HIS A 4 -64.80 -24.92 -35.52
N SER A 5 -64.23 -26.06 -35.13
CA SER A 5 -64.74 -26.94 -34.09
C SER A 5 -63.94 -26.79 -32.78
N PHE A 6 -64.64 -26.49 -31.69
CA PHE A 6 -64.09 -26.61 -30.34
C PHE A 6 -64.00 -28.08 -29.90
N LEU A 7 -62.95 -28.43 -29.15
CA LEU A 7 -62.92 -29.56 -28.22
C LEU A 7 -62.42 -29.05 -26.85
N PRO A 8 -62.87 -29.63 -25.72
CA PRO A 8 -62.70 -29.01 -24.40
C PRO A 8 -61.46 -29.47 -23.63
N SER A 9 -60.98 -28.56 -22.78
CA SER A 9 -60.20 -28.76 -21.55
C SER A 9 -59.62 -30.17 -21.28
N ALA A 10 -58.30 -30.30 -21.49
CA ALA A 10 -57.50 -31.26 -20.72
C ALA A 10 -57.24 -30.68 -19.32
N SER A 11 -57.22 -31.53 -18.29
CA SER A 11 -56.92 -31.14 -16.91
C SER A 11 -55.51 -30.57 -16.78
N PRO A 12 -55.25 -29.62 -15.84
CA PRO A 12 -53.88 -29.25 -15.52
C PRO A 12 -53.10 -30.49 -15.03
N PRO A 13 -51.79 -30.60 -15.33
CA PRO A 13 -50.96 -31.62 -14.71
C PRO A 13 -51.04 -31.48 -13.18
N PRO A 14 -50.90 -32.58 -12.42
CA PRO A 14 -50.96 -32.52 -10.96
C PRO A 14 -49.91 -31.52 -10.47
N LEU A 15 -50.31 -30.65 -9.55
CA LEU A 15 -49.38 -29.82 -8.78
C LEU A 15 -48.30 -30.75 -8.23
N ALA A 16 -47.05 -30.53 -8.63
CA ALA A 16 -45.93 -31.15 -7.97
C ALA A 16 -46.04 -30.79 -6.49
N VAL A 17 -46.15 -31.81 -5.63
CA VAL A 17 -46.09 -31.62 -4.19
C VAL A 17 -44.79 -30.86 -3.91
N ASN A 18 -44.88 -29.70 -3.24
CA ASN A 18 -43.69 -28.96 -2.83
C ASN A 18 -42.73 -29.95 -2.16
N ALA A 19 -41.56 -30.15 -2.76
CA ALA A 19 -40.44 -30.73 -2.03
C ALA A 19 -40.20 -29.77 -0.87
N GLN A 20 -40.41 -30.26 0.35
CA GLN A 20 -40.24 -29.45 1.54
C GLN A 20 -38.74 -29.20 1.70
N GLU A 21 -38.29 -28.01 1.31
CA GLU A 21 -36.90 -27.56 1.47
C GLU A 21 -36.42 -27.88 2.88
N SER A 22 -35.38 -28.71 2.97
CA SER A 22 -34.87 -29.22 4.22
C SER A 22 -33.55 -28.55 4.60
N THR A 23 -33.35 -28.37 5.89
CA THR A 23 -32.11 -27.82 6.43
C THR A 23 -31.23 -28.97 6.90
N LEU A 24 -30.06 -29.11 6.27
CA LEU A 24 -28.99 -29.99 6.72
C LEU A 24 -27.99 -29.16 7.54
N THR A 25 -27.40 -29.74 8.57
CA THR A 25 -26.42 -29.06 9.43
C THR A 25 -25.10 -29.82 9.44
N VAL A 26 -24.03 -29.14 9.06
CA VAL A 26 -22.65 -29.60 9.17
C VAL A 26 -22.21 -29.47 10.63
N THR A 27 -21.79 -30.58 11.22
CA THR A 27 -21.46 -30.70 12.66
C THR A 27 -19.98 -31.01 12.90
N THR A 28 -19.16 -31.09 11.86
CA THR A 28 -17.73 -31.38 11.96
C THR A 28 -16.94 -30.73 10.81
N LEU A 29 -15.70 -30.32 11.11
CA LEU A 29 -14.75 -29.75 10.14
C LEU A 29 -14.06 -30.80 9.25
N ALA A 30 -14.38 -32.09 9.42
CA ALA A 30 -13.76 -33.17 8.65
C ALA A 30 -14.05 -33.06 7.14
N ASN A 31 -13.07 -33.41 6.31
CA ASN A 31 -13.18 -33.46 4.85
C ASN A 31 -14.34 -34.32 4.32
N SER A 32 -14.71 -35.36 5.07
CA SER A 32 -15.62 -36.43 4.64
C SER A 32 -16.14 -37.23 5.84
N GLY A 33 -17.24 -37.97 5.64
CA GLY A 33 -17.88 -38.79 6.67
C GLY A 33 -19.09 -38.10 7.30
N ALA A 34 -19.74 -38.78 8.25
CA ALA A 34 -20.96 -38.30 8.89
C ALA A 34 -20.79 -36.89 9.48
N GLY A 35 -21.75 -35.99 9.20
CA GLY A 35 -21.75 -34.61 9.67
C GLY A 35 -20.81 -33.64 8.93
N SER A 36 -20.02 -34.11 7.95
CA SER A 36 -19.15 -33.24 7.14
C SER A 36 -19.93 -32.47 6.06
N LEU A 37 -19.38 -31.33 5.60
CA LEU A 37 -19.94 -30.59 4.46
C LEU A 37 -20.05 -31.44 3.19
N ARG A 38 -19.07 -32.31 2.93
CA ARG A 38 -19.10 -33.23 1.78
C ARG A 38 -20.26 -34.22 1.85
N GLN A 39 -20.58 -34.71 3.05
CA GLN A 39 -21.73 -35.60 3.27
C GLN A 39 -23.05 -34.82 3.13
N ALA A 40 -23.15 -33.63 3.73
CA ALA A 40 -24.33 -32.78 3.59
C ALA A 40 -24.63 -32.42 2.12
N ILE A 41 -23.62 -32.13 1.30
CA ILE A 41 -23.79 -31.90 -0.15
C ILE A 41 -24.27 -33.15 -0.90
N ALA A 42 -23.87 -34.35 -0.47
CA ALA A 42 -24.30 -35.60 -1.09
C ALA A 42 -25.77 -35.92 -0.78
N ASP A 43 -26.16 -35.73 0.48
CA ASP A 43 -27.49 -36.04 1.03
C ASP A 43 -28.57 -35.01 0.64
N ALA A 44 -28.19 -33.73 0.56
CA ALA A 44 -29.07 -32.63 0.17
C ALA A 44 -29.78 -32.89 -1.16
N GLN A 45 -31.07 -32.61 -1.24
CA GLN A 45 -31.86 -32.61 -2.46
C GLN A 45 -31.81 -31.23 -3.14
N ALA A 46 -32.36 -31.13 -4.35
CA ALA A 46 -32.39 -29.86 -5.07
C ALA A 46 -33.31 -28.86 -4.35
N GLY A 47 -32.77 -27.71 -3.94
CA GLY A 47 -33.45 -26.67 -3.16
C GLY A 47 -33.12 -26.67 -1.66
N ASP A 48 -32.44 -27.70 -1.14
CA ASP A 48 -32.10 -27.76 0.28
C ASP A 48 -31.07 -26.71 0.72
N THR A 49 -31.10 -26.39 2.01
CA THR A 49 -30.16 -25.46 2.66
C THR A 49 -29.20 -26.19 3.59
N ILE A 50 -27.91 -25.96 3.42
CA ILE A 50 -26.83 -26.50 4.24
C ILE A 50 -26.32 -25.39 5.17
N THR A 51 -26.39 -25.63 6.48
CA THR A 51 -25.96 -24.74 7.56
C THR A 51 -24.81 -25.37 8.36
N PHE A 52 -24.21 -24.64 9.30
CA PHE A 52 -23.08 -25.13 10.10
C PHE A 52 -23.33 -24.88 11.59
N ALA A 53 -23.06 -25.91 12.40
CA ALA A 53 -22.96 -25.83 13.86
C ALA A 53 -21.49 -25.74 14.32
N VAL A 54 -20.58 -25.40 13.40
CA VAL A 54 -19.12 -25.37 13.60
C VAL A 54 -18.51 -24.10 13.00
N THR A 55 -17.43 -23.64 13.62
CA THR A 55 -16.54 -22.58 13.14
C THR A 55 -15.12 -23.16 12.97
N GLY A 56 -14.24 -22.46 12.25
CA GLY A 56 -12.87 -22.91 11.93
C GLY A 56 -12.67 -23.21 10.44
N THR A 57 -11.71 -24.08 10.10
CA THR A 57 -11.38 -24.42 8.71
C THR A 57 -11.71 -25.86 8.36
N ILE A 58 -12.61 -26.05 7.38
CA ILE A 58 -12.83 -27.33 6.69
C ILE A 58 -11.71 -27.50 5.67
N ARG A 59 -10.86 -28.50 5.89
CA ARG A 59 -9.69 -28.79 5.04
C ARG A 59 -10.03 -29.85 4.01
N LEU A 60 -9.84 -29.56 2.73
CA LEU A 60 -10.18 -30.46 1.64
C LEU A 60 -8.96 -31.26 1.15
N SER A 61 -9.14 -32.57 0.98
CA SER A 61 -8.19 -33.41 0.23
C SER A 61 -8.51 -33.51 -1.27
N THR A 62 -9.73 -33.11 -1.66
CA THR A 62 -10.25 -33.09 -3.03
C THR A 62 -11.35 -32.04 -3.13
N GLN A 63 -11.62 -31.52 -4.33
CA GLN A 63 -12.69 -30.53 -4.55
C GLN A 63 -14.06 -30.98 -4.06
N LEU A 64 -14.90 -30.02 -3.66
CA LEU A 64 -16.33 -30.22 -3.42
C LEU A 64 -17.07 -30.07 -4.74
N LEU A 65 -17.63 -31.18 -5.22
CA LEU A 65 -18.57 -31.17 -6.36
C LEU A 65 -19.96 -30.78 -5.85
N LEU A 66 -20.57 -29.75 -6.43
CA LEU A 66 -21.98 -29.41 -6.23
C LEU A 66 -22.79 -30.02 -7.40
N PRO A 67 -23.54 -31.12 -7.20
CA PRO A 67 -24.19 -31.86 -8.28
C PRO A 67 -25.62 -31.38 -8.59
N ARG A 68 -26.14 -30.40 -7.84
CA ARG A 68 -27.53 -29.92 -7.90
C ARG A 68 -27.68 -28.56 -7.19
N ALA A 69 -28.81 -27.90 -7.40
CA ALA A 69 -29.14 -26.65 -6.74
C ALA A 69 -29.21 -26.81 -5.21
N VAL A 70 -28.38 -26.06 -4.48
CA VAL A 70 -28.35 -26.01 -3.00
C VAL A 70 -27.97 -24.62 -2.53
N THR A 71 -28.41 -24.26 -1.32
CA THR A 71 -27.94 -23.06 -0.61
C THR A 71 -26.96 -23.48 0.48
N ILE A 72 -25.75 -22.93 0.51
CA ILE A 72 -24.76 -23.16 1.57
C ILE A 72 -24.61 -21.85 2.36
N GLN A 73 -25.06 -21.85 3.61
CA GLN A 73 -25.06 -20.67 4.49
C GLN A 73 -24.12 -20.89 5.68
N GLY A 74 -22.94 -20.29 5.61
CA GLY A 74 -21.97 -20.24 6.70
C GLY A 74 -22.35 -19.24 7.80
N PRO A 75 -21.71 -19.34 8.98
CA PRO A 75 -21.99 -18.49 10.15
C PRO A 75 -21.37 -17.08 10.06
N GLY A 76 -20.44 -16.86 9.13
CA GLY A 76 -19.66 -15.63 8.95
C GLY A 76 -18.36 -15.92 8.20
N ALA A 77 -17.95 -15.04 7.29
CA ALA A 77 -16.73 -15.23 6.50
C ALA A 77 -15.45 -15.20 7.37
N ASP A 78 -15.50 -14.52 8.51
CA ASP A 78 -14.54 -14.49 9.60
C ASP A 78 -14.54 -15.75 10.48
N GLN A 79 -15.64 -16.50 10.49
CA GLN A 79 -15.87 -17.63 11.40
C GLN A 79 -15.66 -19.01 10.75
N LEU A 80 -15.89 -19.15 9.45
CA LEU A 80 -15.77 -20.43 8.75
C LEU A 80 -15.03 -20.29 7.42
N ALA A 81 -14.01 -21.12 7.21
CA ALA A 81 -13.32 -21.26 5.95
C ALA A 81 -13.45 -22.68 5.37
N VAL A 82 -13.55 -22.77 4.05
CA VAL A 82 -13.37 -23.99 3.27
C VAL A 82 -12.07 -23.84 2.49
N SER A 83 -11.09 -24.67 2.83
CA SER A 83 -9.71 -24.59 2.35
C SER A 83 -9.39 -25.71 1.37
N GLY A 84 -8.82 -25.36 0.21
CA GLY A 84 -8.23 -26.31 -0.74
C GLY A 84 -6.86 -26.85 -0.34
N GLU A 85 -6.31 -26.38 0.80
CA GLU A 85 -4.99 -26.72 1.37
C GLU A 85 -3.83 -26.69 0.35
N ASN A 86 -3.93 -25.81 -0.66
CA ASN A 86 -2.97 -25.66 -1.77
C ASN A 86 -2.75 -26.94 -2.59
N ILE A 87 -3.72 -27.86 -2.57
CA ILE A 87 -3.68 -29.15 -3.31
C ILE A 87 -4.91 -29.42 -4.17
N ALA A 88 -6.03 -28.73 -3.93
CA ALA A 88 -7.28 -28.95 -4.66
C ALA A 88 -8.00 -27.64 -4.99
N ARG A 89 -8.82 -27.64 -6.04
CA ARG A 89 -9.89 -26.65 -6.21
C ARG A 89 -10.85 -26.73 -5.03
N VAL A 90 -11.41 -25.62 -4.55
CA VAL A 90 -12.39 -25.68 -3.44
C VAL A 90 -13.76 -26.16 -3.92
N PHE A 91 -14.43 -25.41 -4.81
CA PHE A 91 -15.77 -25.75 -5.32
C PHE A 91 -15.82 -25.93 -6.85
N LEU A 92 -16.47 -27.00 -7.31
CA LEU A 92 -16.82 -27.25 -8.70
C LEU A 92 -18.34 -27.44 -8.82
N LEU A 93 -19.03 -26.62 -9.60
CA LEU A 93 -20.42 -26.88 -9.97
C LEU A 93 -20.45 -27.90 -11.12
N ASP A 94 -21.23 -28.98 -11.01
CA ASP A 94 -21.27 -30.05 -12.01
C ASP A 94 -21.77 -29.53 -13.37
N ASN A 95 -20.91 -29.64 -14.39
CA ASN A 95 -21.16 -29.19 -15.75
C ASN A 95 -22.32 -29.95 -16.45
N ASN A 96 -22.78 -31.07 -15.89
CA ASN A 96 -23.83 -31.91 -16.48
C ASN A 96 -25.22 -31.65 -15.90
N ALA A 97 -25.34 -30.81 -14.86
CA ALA A 97 -26.52 -30.78 -13.98
C ALA A 97 -27.33 -29.47 -13.97
N ASN A 98 -26.92 -28.42 -14.69
CA ASN A 98 -27.57 -27.09 -14.65
C ASN A 98 -27.75 -26.59 -13.20
N VAL A 99 -26.63 -26.50 -12.49
CA VAL A 99 -26.59 -26.22 -11.05
C VAL A 99 -26.91 -24.75 -10.81
N GLN A 100 -27.93 -24.48 -10.01
CA GLN A 100 -28.34 -23.14 -9.56
C GLN A 100 -28.06 -23.04 -8.05
N ALA A 101 -26.89 -22.55 -7.66
CA ALA A 101 -26.44 -22.61 -6.26
C ALA A 101 -26.25 -21.23 -5.63
N THR A 102 -26.34 -21.18 -4.30
CA THR A 102 -26.02 -19.99 -3.49
C THR A 102 -25.00 -20.38 -2.43
N ILE A 103 -23.97 -19.57 -2.22
CA ILE A 103 -23.02 -19.73 -1.11
C ILE A 103 -22.91 -18.38 -0.39
N SER A 104 -23.05 -18.40 0.93
CA SER A 104 -22.97 -17.19 1.76
C SER A 104 -22.26 -17.39 3.08
N GLY A 105 -21.75 -16.30 3.67
CA GLY A 105 -21.27 -16.27 5.06
C GLY A 105 -20.07 -17.18 5.35
N LEU A 106 -19.15 -17.37 4.41
CA LEU A 106 -17.94 -18.19 4.60
C LEU A 106 -16.76 -17.71 3.73
N THR A 107 -15.55 -18.16 4.08
CA THR A 107 -14.32 -17.98 3.30
C THR A 107 -14.05 -19.20 2.40
N ILE A 108 -13.65 -18.95 1.16
CA ILE A 108 -13.20 -19.93 0.15
C ILE A 108 -11.72 -19.64 -0.13
N ARG A 109 -10.81 -20.50 0.34
CA ARG A 109 -9.38 -20.20 0.33
C ARG A 109 -8.46 -21.36 -0.03
N ASP A 110 -7.19 -21.03 -0.28
CA ASP A 110 -6.10 -21.99 -0.52
C ASP A 110 -6.43 -23.01 -1.62
N GLY A 111 -7.29 -22.64 -2.57
CA GLY A 111 -7.57 -23.46 -3.73
C GLY A 111 -6.35 -23.49 -4.63
N GLN A 112 -5.89 -24.68 -5.04
CA GLN A 112 -4.85 -24.80 -6.04
C GLN A 112 -5.20 -25.86 -7.10
N THR A 113 -5.01 -25.50 -8.37
CA THR A 113 -5.21 -26.41 -9.50
C THR A 113 -4.38 -25.97 -10.70
N SER A 114 -3.95 -26.93 -11.53
CA SER A 114 -3.36 -26.63 -12.85
C SER A 114 -4.41 -26.22 -13.89
N ALA A 115 -5.70 -26.44 -13.61
CA ALA A 115 -6.81 -26.04 -14.45
C ALA A 115 -7.31 -24.61 -14.11
N ALA A 116 -8.51 -24.28 -14.56
CA ALA A 116 -9.16 -23.00 -14.29
C ALA A 116 -9.96 -23.01 -12.96
N GLY A 117 -10.14 -21.84 -12.32
CA GLY A 117 -11.01 -21.64 -11.16
C GLY A 117 -10.53 -22.41 -9.94
N ALA A 118 -9.53 -21.91 -9.21
CA ALA A 118 -8.95 -22.63 -8.08
C ALA A 118 -9.79 -22.49 -6.80
N GLY A 119 -10.38 -21.32 -6.54
CA GLY A 119 -11.43 -21.20 -5.53
C GLY A 119 -12.72 -21.84 -6.03
N VAL A 120 -13.26 -21.31 -7.12
CA VAL A 120 -14.56 -21.72 -7.67
C VAL A 120 -14.52 -21.89 -9.20
N TYR A 121 -15.14 -22.96 -9.69
CA TYR A 121 -15.43 -23.15 -11.11
C TYR A 121 -16.94 -23.20 -11.36
N VAL A 122 -17.46 -22.26 -12.16
CA VAL A 122 -18.85 -22.20 -12.62
C VAL A 122 -18.90 -22.57 -14.11
N GLY A 123 -19.56 -23.69 -14.42
CA GLY A 123 -19.68 -24.22 -15.78
C GLY A 123 -20.79 -23.61 -16.64
N ARG A 124 -20.75 -23.91 -17.94
CA ARG A 124 -21.62 -23.36 -19.00
C ARG A 124 -23.10 -23.16 -18.68
N THR A 125 -23.74 -24.15 -18.08
CA THR A 125 -25.17 -24.15 -17.77
C THR A 125 -25.48 -23.70 -16.35
N ASN A 126 -24.47 -23.43 -15.54
CA ASN A 126 -24.62 -23.30 -14.10
C ASN A 126 -24.69 -21.82 -13.71
N ALA A 127 -25.42 -21.55 -12.62
CA ALA A 127 -25.43 -20.24 -11.98
C ALA A 127 -24.98 -20.35 -10.52
N LEU A 128 -24.25 -19.34 -10.06
CA LEU A 128 -23.80 -19.22 -8.69
C LEU A 128 -24.06 -17.80 -8.18
N THR A 129 -24.70 -17.71 -7.02
CA THR A 129 -24.74 -16.48 -6.21
C THR A 129 -23.78 -16.61 -5.04
N LEU A 130 -22.89 -15.63 -4.87
CA LEU A 130 -21.99 -15.46 -3.75
C LEU A 130 -22.44 -14.23 -2.95
N THR A 131 -22.65 -14.37 -1.64
CA THR A 131 -23.12 -13.25 -0.78
C THR A 131 -22.43 -13.24 0.57
N ASN A 132 -21.82 -12.13 0.98
CA ASN A 132 -21.04 -12.05 2.24
C ASN A 132 -19.97 -13.17 2.33
N VAL A 133 -19.24 -13.44 1.24
CA VAL A 133 -18.15 -14.41 1.21
C VAL A 133 -16.80 -13.74 0.97
N THR A 134 -15.73 -14.44 1.35
CA THR A 134 -14.36 -14.06 1.01
C THR A 134 -13.74 -15.14 0.12
N VAL A 135 -13.36 -14.82 -1.12
CA VAL A 135 -12.63 -15.73 -2.03
C VAL A 135 -11.19 -15.27 -2.10
N PHE A 136 -10.29 -16.01 -1.45
CA PHE A 136 -9.00 -15.48 -1.05
C PHE A 136 -7.84 -16.48 -1.19
N ARG A 137 -6.68 -16.02 -1.69
CA ARG A 137 -5.46 -16.84 -1.83
C ARG A 137 -5.65 -18.13 -2.63
N ASN A 138 -6.42 -18.08 -3.71
CA ASN A 138 -6.57 -19.21 -4.62
C ASN A 138 -5.65 -19.05 -5.85
N THR A 139 -4.96 -20.13 -6.24
CA THR A 139 -3.94 -20.12 -7.30
C THR A 139 -4.29 -21.11 -8.42
N ALA A 140 -4.58 -20.59 -9.62
CA ALA A 140 -4.86 -21.38 -10.82
C ALA A 140 -3.68 -21.33 -11.80
N GLY A 141 -3.19 -22.51 -12.23
CA GLY A 141 -2.30 -22.60 -13.39
C GLY A 141 -3.01 -22.26 -14.71
N GLY A 142 -4.32 -22.51 -14.77
CA GLY A 142 -5.22 -22.07 -15.84
C GLY A 142 -5.91 -20.75 -15.51
N PHE A 143 -7.09 -20.53 -16.08
CA PHE A 143 -7.80 -19.26 -16.01
C PHE A 143 -8.54 -19.03 -14.69
N GLY A 144 -8.54 -17.81 -14.16
CA GLY A 144 -9.36 -17.45 -12.99
C GLY A 144 -8.78 -18.01 -11.69
N GLY A 145 -7.89 -17.26 -11.04
CA GLY A 145 -7.27 -17.66 -9.78
C GLY A 145 -8.31 -17.92 -8.69
N GLY A 146 -9.07 -16.88 -8.36
CA GLY A 146 -10.20 -16.95 -7.44
C GLY A 146 -11.35 -17.74 -8.05
N ILE A 147 -11.91 -17.19 -9.14
CA ILE A 147 -13.10 -17.74 -9.78
C ILE A 147 -12.92 -17.82 -11.30
N TYR A 148 -13.30 -18.96 -11.88
CA TYR A 148 -13.54 -19.09 -13.30
C TYR A 148 -15.05 -19.22 -13.55
N ASN A 149 -15.60 -18.27 -14.32
CA ASN A 149 -17.00 -18.25 -14.70
C ASN A 149 -17.19 -18.46 -16.20
N ASP A 150 -17.62 -19.67 -16.58
CA ASP A 150 -18.19 -19.96 -17.88
C ASP A 150 -19.75 -19.98 -17.83
N GLY A 151 -20.36 -19.77 -16.67
CA GLY A 151 -21.82 -19.71 -16.50
C GLY A 151 -22.34 -18.32 -16.16
N THR A 152 -23.27 -18.27 -15.21
CA THR A 152 -23.75 -17.02 -14.61
C THR A 152 -23.22 -16.88 -13.19
N LEU A 153 -22.50 -15.81 -12.90
CA LEU A 153 -21.96 -15.51 -11.57
C LEU A 153 -22.48 -14.17 -11.05
N THR A 154 -23.07 -14.20 -9.87
CA THR A 154 -23.49 -13.00 -9.13
C THR A 154 -22.70 -12.94 -7.82
N VAL A 155 -22.02 -11.81 -7.57
CA VAL A 155 -21.20 -11.56 -6.38
C VAL A 155 -21.75 -10.33 -5.66
N ILE A 156 -22.17 -10.50 -4.41
CA ILE A 156 -22.87 -9.47 -3.60
C ILE A 156 -22.14 -9.33 -2.26
N ASP A 157 -21.84 -8.10 -1.84
CA ASP A 157 -21.28 -7.76 -0.52
C ASP A 157 -20.10 -8.66 -0.11
N SER A 158 -19.25 -9.03 -1.07
CA SER A 158 -18.21 -10.06 -0.94
C SER A 158 -16.82 -9.51 -1.26
N THR A 159 -15.78 -10.19 -0.76
CA THR A 159 -14.38 -9.83 -1.04
C THR A 159 -13.72 -10.92 -1.89
N ILE A 160 -13.06 -10.55 -2.98
CA ILE A 160 -12.27 -11.44 -3.83
C ILE A 160 -10.85 -10.88 -3.86
N SER A 161 -9.92 -11.49 -3.10
CA SER A 161 -8.61 -10.89 -2.87
C SER A 161 -7.41 -11.84 -2.94
N THR A 162 -6.26 -11.28 -3.32
CA THR A 162 -4.96 -11.98 -3.27
C THR A 162 -4.95 -13.31 -4.03
N ASN A 163 -5.82 -13.47 -5.03
CA ASN A 163 -5.87 -14.65 -5.88
C ASN A 163 -4.93 -14.50 -7.07
N SER A 164 -4.41 -15.62 -7.58
CA SER A 164 -3.42 -15.64 -8.66
C SER A 164 -3.83 -16.60 -9.78
N GLY A 165 -3.77 -16.16 -11.03
CA GLY A 165 -4.03 -17.07 -12.16
C GLY A 165 -3.73 -16.48 -13.52
N SER A 166 -3.65 -17.32 -14.54
CA SER A 166 -3.62 -16.84 -15.92
C SER A 166 -4.96 -16.19 -16.28
N GLY A 167 -4.98 -15.25 -17.23
CA GLY A 167 -6.20 -14.48 -17.50
C GLY A 167 -6.53 -13.56 -16.31
N GLY A 168 -7.70 -13.71 -15.68
CA GLY A 168 -8.07 -12.91 -14.51
C GLY A 168 -7.54 -13.50 -13.21
N GLY A 169 -6.78 -12.72 -12.44
CA GLY A 169 -6.30 -13.14 -11.12
C GLY A 169 -7.44 -13.39 -10.13
N GLY A 170 -8.35 -12.41 -10.00
CA GLY A 170 -9.54 -12.51 -9.16
C GLY A 170 -10.64 -13.33 -9.84
N ILE A 171 -11.16 -12.81 -10.96
CA ILE A 171 -12.23 -13.45 -11.74
C ILE A 171 -11.84 -13.51 -13.22
N HIS A 172 -11.92 -14.69 -13.82
CA HIS A 172 -11.97 -14.84 -15.27
C HIS A 172 -13.39 -15.16 -15.69
N ASN A 173 -13.96 -14.35 -16.58
CA ASN A 173 -15.35 -14.44 -17.02
C ASN A 173 -15.44 -14.61 -18.53
N GLU A 174 -16.09 -15.71 -18.93
CA GLU A 174 -16.42 -16.02 -20.33
C GLU A 174 -17.88 -15.65 -20.66
N ARG A 175 -18.77 -15.59 -19.65
CA ARG A 175 -20.21 -15.31 -19.87
C ARG A 175 -20.73 -14.19 -18.98
N THR A 176 -21.68 -14.46 -18.07
CA THR A 176 -22.40 -13.41 -17.35
C THR A 176 -21.84 -13.24 -15.94
N LEU A 177 -21.33 -12.05 -15.64
CA LEU A 177 -20.82 -11.65 -14.34
C LEU A 177 -21.55 -10.40 -13.83
N THR A 178 -22.10 -10.47 -12.62
CA THR A 178 -22.62 -9.32 -11.87
C THR A 178 -21.84 -9.20 -10.56
N VAL A 179 -21.32 -8.01 -10.25
CA VAL A 179 -20.61 -7.68 -9.01
C VAL A 179 -21.29 -6.47 -8.36
N GLN A 180 -21.73 -6.60 -7.13
CA GLN A 180 -22.49 -5.58 -6.40
C GLN A 180 -21.99 -5.44 -4.96
N GLY A 181 -21.80 -4.22 -4.46
CA GLY A 181 -21.41 -3.97 -3.05
C GLY A 181 -20.06 -4.58 -2.64
N SER A 182 -19.26 -5.03 -3.61
CA SER A 182 -18.18 -6.00 -3.39
C SER A 182 -16.80 -5.39 -3.60
N THR A 183 -15.77 -6.04 -3.05
CA THR A 183 -14.37 -5.63 -3.21
C THR A 183 -13.58 -6.68 -3.99
N ILE A 184 -12.88 -6.25 -5.05
CA ILE A 184 -11.94 -7.08 -5.80
C ILE A 184 -10.56 -6.45 -5.63
N ALA A 185 -9.68 -7.07 -4.83
CA ALA A 185 -8.46 -6.42 -4.36
C ALA A 185 -7.18 -7.28 -4.46
N GLU A 186 -6.06 -6.67 -4.80
CA GLU A 186 -4.72 -7.29 -4.68
C GLU A 186 -4.55 -8.63 -5.45
N ASN A 187 -5.41 -8.90 -6.43
CA ASN A 187 -5.32 -10.10 -7.25
C ASN A 187 -4.27 -9.93 -8.35
N THR A 188 -3.61 -11.02 -8.74
CA THR A 188 -2.51 -11.03 -9.71
C THR A 188 -2.82 -11.91 -10.91
N GLY A 189 -2.64 -11.41 -12.14
CA GLY A 189 -2.88 -12.21 -13.34
C GLY A 189 -2.42 -11.56 -14.64
N SER A 190 -2.97 -12.00 -15.77
CA SER A 190 -2.81 -11.32 -17.08
C SER A 190 -3.65 -10.03 -17.12
N ALA A 191 -4.84 -10.08 -16.53
CA ALA A 191 -5.55 -8.96 -15.89
C ALA A 191 -5.57 -9.24 -14.38
N GLY A 192 -5.46 -8.20 -13.54
CA GLY A 192 -5.34 -8.37 -12.10
C GLY A 192 -6.67 -8.78 -11.48
N GLY A 193 -7.66 -7.88 -11.54
CA GLY A 193 -9.00 -8.11 -10.99
C GLY A 193 -9.87 -9.02 -11.86
N ILE A 194 -10.47 -8.47 -12.93
CA ILE A 194 -11.41 -9.16 -13.82
C ILE A 194 -10.82 -9.28 -15.22
N ARG A 195 -10.86 -10.49 -15.83
CA ARG A 195 -10.64 -10.70 -17.28
C ARG A 195 -11.91 -11.14 -17.98
N ASN A 196 -12.20 -10.52 -19.12
CA ASN A 196 -13.19 -10.92 -20.10
C ASN A 196 -12.49 -11.22 -21.43
N THR A 197 -12.75 -12.39 -22.02
CA THR A 197 -12.06 -12.91 -23.21
C THR A 197 -12.96 -12.90 -24.45
N ALA A 198 -12.38 -13.28 -25.60
CA ALA A 198 -13.05 -13.18 -26.91
C ALA A 198 -14.07 -14.31 -27.22
N PHE A 199 -14.03 -15.45 -26.53
CA PHE A 199 -14.64 -16.69 -27.04
C PHE A 199 -16.17 -16.74 -26.99
N ASN A 200 -16.79 -16.01 -26.08
CA ASN A 200 -18.19 -16.21 -25.70
C ASN A 200 -19.02 -14.92 -25.60
N ASN A 201 -18.45 -13.76 -25.97
CA ASN A 201 -19.07 -12.43 -25.86
C ASN A 201 -19.62 -12.13 -24.44
N PRO A 202 -18.74 -12.07 -23.42
CA PRO A 202 -19.13 -11.91 -22.02
C PRO A 202 -19.93 -10.63 -21.73
N THR A 203 -20.75 -10.68 -20.69
CA THR A 203 -21.40 -9.51 -20.10
C THR A 203 -20.91 -9.35 -18.67
N THR A 204 -20.37 -8.19 -18.33
CA THR A 204 -19.96 -7.84 -16.97
C THR A 204 -20.65 -6.58 -16.50
N VAL A 205 -21.26 -6.64 -15.33
CA VAL A 205 -21.85 -5.50 -14.61
C VAL A 205 -21.16 -5.39 -13.26
N VAL A 206 -20.59 -4.21 -12.97
CA VAL A 206 -19.99 -3.87 -11.68
C VAL A 206 -20.72 -2.65 -11.12
N GLU A 207 -21.40 -2.79 -10.00
CA GLU A 207 -22.12 -1.69 -9.36
C GLU A 207 -21.72 -1.53 -7.89
N ARG A 208 -21.63 -0.29 -7.41
CA ARG A 208 -21.45 0.01 -5.97
C ARG A 208 -20.26 -0.74 -5.35
N SER A 209 -19.19 -0.95 -6.13
CA SER A 209 -18.11 -1.89 -5.81
C SER A 209 -16.73 -1.25 -5.91
N VAL A 210 -15.74 -1.81 -5.22
CA VAL A 210 -14.36 -1.33 -5.21
C VAL A 210 -13.44 -2.33 -5.92
N ILE A 211 -12.68 -1.87 -6.92
CA ILE A 211 -11.63 -2.66 -7.58
C ILE A 211 -10.30 -1.97 -7.27
N ARG A 212 -9.46 -2.57 -6.42
CA ARG A 212 -8.25 -1.87 -5.92
C ARG A 212 -6.96 -2.68 -5.83
N GLY A 213 -5.83 -2.04 -6.12
CA GLY A 213 -4.51 -2.63 -5.88
C GLY A 213 -4.20 -3.92 -6.66
N ASN A 214 -5.02 -4.29 -7.65
CA ASN A 214 -4.81 -5.49 -8.45
C ASN A 214 -3.65 -5.29 -9.43
N VAL A 215 -2.90 -6.36 -9.71
CA VAL A 215 -1.65 -6.32 -10.49
C VAL A 215 -1.78 -7.19 -11.75
N ALA A 216 -1.63 -6.57 -12.92
CA ALA A 216 -1.69 -7.27 -14.21
C ALA A 216 -0.35 -7.29 -14.94
N THR A 217 0.06 -8.47 -15.39
CA THR A 217 1.27 -8.66 -16.21
C THR A 217 1.08 -8.26 -17.68
N PHE A 218 -0.16 -8.07 -18.15
CA PHE A 218 -0.44 -7.81 -19.57
C PHE A 218 -1.43 -6.66 -19.84
N GLU A 219 -2.72 -6.81 -19.54
CA GLU A 219 -3.72 -5.76 -19.82
C GLU A 219 -4.84 -5.77 -18.78
N GLY A 220 -5.25 -4.60 -18.30
CA GLY A 220 -6.33 -4.45 -17.35
C GLY A 220 -5.90 -4.76 -15.92
N GLY A 221 -5.24 -3.81 -15.25
CA GLY A 221 -4.90 -3.93 -13.83
C GLY A 221 -6.15 -4.25 -13.00
N GLY A 222 -7.18 -3.40 -13.12
CA GLY A 222 -8.51 -3.64 -12.54
C GLY A 222 -9.38 -4.57 -13.41
N ILE A 223 -9.72 -4.14 -14.63
CA ILE A 223 -10.56 -4.88 -15.59
C ILE A 223 -9.87 -4.91 -16.96
N GLY A 224 -9.74 -6.10 -17.56
CA GLY A 224 -9.33 -6.26 -18.96
C GLY A 224 -10.41 -6.96 -19.79
N THR A 225 -10.81 -6.40 -20.93
CA THR A 225 -11.89 -6.97 -21.77
C THR A 225 -11.54 -7.03 -23.26
N ASP A 226 -11.54 -8.24 -23.82
CA ASP A 226 -11.21 -8.51 -25.23
C ASP A 226 -12.43 -8.50 -26.16
N SER A 227 -13.61 -8.83 -25.63
CA SER A 227 -14.89 -8.77 -26.35
C SER A 227 -16.05 -8.51 -25.38
N GLY A 228 -17.30 -8.52 -25.88
CA GLY A 228 -18.48 -8.41 -25.04
C GLY A 228 -18.78 -6.99 -24.57
N THR A 229 -19.40 -6.90 -23.39
CA THR A 229 -19.85 -5.63 -22.80
C THR A 229 -19.46 -5.54 -21.32
N VAL A 230 -18.81 -4.44 -20.93
CA VAL A 230 -18.56 -4.10 -19.52
C VAL A 230 -19.36 -2.85 -19.15
N THR A 231 -20.07 -2.90 -18.03
CA THR A 231 -20.75 -1.75 -17.44
C THR A 231 -20.28 -1.56 -16.00
N VAL A 232 -19.77 -0.38 -15.68
CA VAL A 232 -19.32 0.01 -14.34
C VAL A 232 -20.17 1.20 -13.87
N ARG A 233 -20.85 1.06 -12.73
CA ARG A 233 -21.71 2.10 -12.14
C ARG A 233 -21.42 2.34 -10.67
N ALA A 234 -21.51 3.60 -10.22
CA ALA A 234 -21.50 3.93 -8.78
C ALA A 234 -20.29 3.33 -8.00
N SER A 235 -19.17 3.12 -8.70
CA SER A 235 -18.06 2.25 -8.26
C SER A 235 -16.72 2.97 -8.28
N THR A 236 -15.73 2.42 -7.59
CA THR A 236 -14.38 3.01 -7.48
C THR A 236 -13.30 2.04 -7.94
N ILE A 237 -12.50 2.46 -8.91
CA ILE A 237 -11.38 1.70 -9.48
C ILE A 237 -10.08 2.44 -9.14
N VAL A 238 -9.30 1.91 -8.20
CA VAL A 238 -8.20 2.68 -7.57
C VAL A 238 -6.89 1.91 -7.37
N SER A 239 -5.76 2.55 -7.68
CA SER A 239 -4.41 2.01 -7.45
C SER A 239 -4.12 0.65 -8.12
N ASN A 240 -4.86 0.26 -9.16
CA ASN A 240 -4.57 -0.94 -9.92
C ASN A 240 -3.39 -0.69 -10.87
N THR A 241 -2.51 -1.67 -11.03
CA THR A 241 -1.23 -1.50 -11.71
C THR A 241 -1.03 -2.55 -12.80
N THR A 242 -0.44 -2.16 -13.93
CA THR A 242 -0.01 -3.09 -14.97
C THR A 242 1.28 -2.69 -15.66
N THR A 243 2.06 -3.69 -16.06
CA THR A 243 3.23 -3.55 -16.95
C THR A 243 2.86 -3.44 -18.43
N GLY A 244 1.57 -3.50 -18.78
CA GLY A 244 1.06 -3.22 -20.14
C GLY A 244 0.02 -2.10 -20.13
N ILE A 245 -1.17 -2.33 -20.67
CA ILE A 245 -2.15 -1.25 -20.94
C ILE A 245 -3.41 -1.34 -20.07
N GLY A 246 -4.02 -0.18 -19.78
CA GLY A 246 -5.26 -0.08 -19.00
C GLY A 246 -5.04 -0.40 -17.52
N GLY A 247 -4.61 0.58 -16.72
CA GLY A 247 -4.33 0.35 -15.30
C GLY A 247 -5.63 0.08 -14.53
N GLY A 248 -6.61 0.96 -14.67
CA GLY A 248 -7.98 0.74 -14.20
C GLY A 248 -8.74 -0.21 -15.13
N ILE A 249 -8.97 0.21 -16.38
CA ILE A 249 -9.70 -0.54 -17.39
C ILE A 249 -8.90 -0.63 -18.70
N ALA A 250 -8.73 -1.83 -19.25
CA ALA A 250 -8.32 -2.07 -20.64
C ALA A 250 -9.50 -2.64 -21.44
N SER A 251 -9.78 -2.07 -22.62
CA SER A 251 -10.88 -2.54 -23.47
C SER A 251 -10.52 -2.61 -24.95
N ARG A 252 -10.94 -3.72 -25.56
CA ARG A 252 -11.06 -3.96 -27.01
C ARG A 252 -12.53 -4.05 -27.45
N ALA A 253 -13.46 -3.72 -26.55
CA ALA A 253 -14.88 -4.01 -26.62
C ALA A 253 -15.74 -2.82 -26.13
N SER A 254 -17.05 -3.03 -25.98
CA SER A 254 -17.97 -1.99 -25.50
C SER A 254 -17.86 -1.80 -23.98
N VAL A 255 -17.58 -0.58 -23.53
CA VAL A 255 -17.54 -0.20 -22.11
C VAL A 255 -18.50 0.95 -21.84
N LEU A 256 -19.25 0.86 -20.75
CA LEU A 256 -19.95 1.98 -20.12
C LEU A 256 -19.37 2.21 -18.71
N VAL A 257 -18.94 3.43 -18.42
CA VAL A 257 -18.55 3.89 -17.09
C VAL A 257 -19.47 5.04 -16.70
N GLU A 258 -20.16 4.94 -15.57
CA GLU A 258 -21.20 5.89 -15.16
C GLU A 258 -21.15 6.15 -13.65
N ASN A 259 -21.17 7.42 -13.21
CA ASN A 259 -21.13 7.78 -11.78
C ASN A 259 -19.98 7.07 -11.04
N THR A 260 -18.78 7.02 -11.63
CA THR A 260 -17.66 6.22 -11.13
C THR A 260 -16.38 7.04 -10.95
N THR A 261 -15.63 6.73 -9.89
CA THR A 261 -14.32 7.34 -9.60
C THR A 261 -13.20 6.38 -10.03
N ILE A 262 -12.29 6.82 -10.91
CA ILE A 262 -11.13 6.06 -11.38
C ILE A 262 -9.86 6.83 -11.03
N GLN A 263 -9.05 6.33 -10.09
CA GLN A 263 -7.91 7.10 -9.55
C GLN A 263 -6.62 6.33 -9.30
N GLY A 264 -5.47 6.97 -9.53
CA GLY A 264 -4.17 6.44 -9.10
C GLY A 264 -3.75 5.14 -9.76
N ASN A 265 -4.45 4.70 -10.81
CA ASN A 265 -4.15 3.48 -11.53
C ASN A 265 -2.97 3.71 -12.48
N THR A 266 -2.10 2.72 -12.62
CA THR A 266 -0.81 2.84 -13.30
C THR A 266 -0.69 1.83 -14.44
N ALA A 267 -0.27 2.28 -15.63
CA ALA A 267 -0.03 1.45 -16.81
C ALA A 267 1.06 2.06 -17.69
N VAL A 268 1.49 1.33 -18.73
CA VAL A 268 2.28 1.89 -19.83
C VAL A 268 1.46 2.94 -20.59
N ARG A 269 0.19 2.66 -20.90
CA ARG A 269 -0.78 3.60 -21.51
C ARG A 269 -2.18 3.37 -20.97
N GLY A 270 -2.98 4.43 -20.87
CA GLY A 270 -4.34 4.34 -20.33
C GLY A 270 -4.30 3.99 -18.84
N GLY A 271 -3.60 4.79 -18.02
CA GLY A 271 -3.50 4.55 -16.58
C GLY A 271 -4.88 4.35 -15.95
N GLY A 272 -5.81 5.27 -16.20
CA GLY A 272 -7.23 5.10 -15.86
C GLY A 272 -7.95 4.15 -16.82
N VAL A 273 -8.12 4.57 -18.07
CA VAL A 273 -8.84 3.83 -19.11
C VAL A 273 -8.01 3.73 -20.39
N TYR A 274 -7.93 2.53 -20.96
CA TYR A 274 -7.42 2.26 -22.31
C TYR A 274 -8.54 1.68 -23.18
N ALA A 275 -8.77 2.24 -24.37
CA ALA A 275 -9.71 1.74 -25.36
C ALA A 275 -9.04 1.64 -26.74
N VAL A 276 -9.25 0.53 -27.44
CA VAL A 276 -8.85 0.29 -28.84
C VAL A 276 -9.95 -0.54 -29.52
N ASP A 277 -10.15 -0.44 -30.84
CA ASP A 277 -11.08 -1.26 -31.65
C ASP A 277 -12.58 -1.28 -31.25
N GLY A 278 -12.97 -0.65 -30.15
CA GLY A 278 -14.33 -0.65 -29.58
C GLY A 278 -14.75 0.70 -28.95
N ALA A 279 -16.02 0.79 -28.54
CA ALA A 279 -16.59 2.02 -28.00
C ALA A 279 -16.52 2.07 -26.47
N ALA A 280 -15.98 3.15 -25.90
CA ALA A 280 -16.01 3.39 -24.46
C ALA A 280 -16.82 4.65 -24.18
N THR A 281 -17.93 4.53 -23.45
CA THR A 281 -18.77 5.66 -23.06
C THR A 281 -18.53 5.96 -21.58
N ILE A 282 -18.09 7.17 -21.27
CA ILE A 282 -17.76 7.62 -19.91
C ILE A 282 -18.67 8.80 -19.58
N ILE A 283 -19.49 8.62 -18.54
CA ILE A 283 -20.58 9.51 -18.19
C ILE A 283 -20.51 9.86 -16.71
N LEU A 284 -20.70 11.14 -16.37
CA LEU A 284 -20.79 11.62 -14.97
C LEU A 284 -19.72 10.97 -14.08
N SER A 285 -18.46 10.91 -14.54
CA SER A 285 -17.41 10.13 -13.87
C SER A 285 -16.18 10.99 -13.59
N THR A 286 -15.37 10.59 -12.62
CA THR A 286 -14.19 11.35 -12.16
C THR A 286 -12.93 10.51 -12.37
N ILE A 287 -12.09 10.90 -13.34
CA ILE A 287 -10.87 10.18 -13.72
C ILE A 287 -9.66 11.05 -13.39
N THR A 288 -8.92 10.70 -12.35
CA THR A 288 -7.89 11.59 -11.79
C THR A 288 -6.64 10.91 -11.23
N ASP A 289 -5.50 11.61 -11.22
CA ASP A 289 -4.20 11.15 -10.70
C ASP A 289 -3.72 9.79 -11.26
N ASN A 290 -4.26 9.32 -12.39
CA ASN A 290 -3.83 8.06 -13.01
C ASN A 290 -2.52 8.28 -13.79
N VAL A 291 -1.68 7.24 -13.89
CA VAL A 291 -0.29 7.33 -14.36
C VAL A 291 -0.08 6.49 -15.63
N ALA A 292 0.55 7.10 -16.63
CA ALA A 292 1.18 6.39 -17.74
C ALA A 292 2.70 6.41 -17.56
N THR A 293 3.37 5.26 -17.57
CA THR A 293 4.83 5.13 -17.38
C THR A 293 5.63 5.37 -18.67
N THR A 294 4.98 5.58 -19.82
CA THR A 294 5.68 5.92 -21.06
C THR A 294 6.20 7.35 -21.09
N THR A 295 7.38 7.47 -21.66
CA THR A 295 8.28 8.62 -21.60
C THR A 295 7.94 9.73 -22.60
N SER A 296 7.16 9.38 -23.63
CA SER A 296 6.61 10.34 -24.58
C SER A 296 5.42 11.09 -23.95
N THR A 297 5.73 12.10 -23.14
CA THR A 297 4.85 13.20 -22.71
C THR A 297 3.37 12.84 -22.51
N GLY A 298 3.07 12.12 -21.42
CA GLY A 298 1.72 12.08 -20.84
C GLY A 298 0.62 11.52 -21.75
N ARG A 299 0.92 10.66 -22.72
CA ARG A 299 -0.09 10.14 -23.66
C ARG A 299 -1.06 9.16 -23.00
N GLY A 300 -2.14 9.71 -22.45
CA GLY A 300 -3.30 8.96 -21.99
C GLY A 300 -3.15 8.38 -20.59
N ALA A 301 -2.52 9.10 -19.68
CA ALA A 301 -2.44 8.69 -18.27
C ALA A 301 -3.84 8.54 -17.64
N GLY A 302 -4.78 9.42 -17.98
CA GLY A 302 -6.20 9.29 -17.63
C GLY A 302 -6.95 8.39 -18.61
N ILE A 303 -6.94 8.76 -19.89
CA ILE A 303 -7.68 8.07 -20.97
C ILE A 303 -6.79 7.94 -22.21
N PHE A 304 -6.64 6.72 -22.72
CA PHE A 304 -6.03 6.45 -24.03
C PHE A 304 -7.07 5.92 -25.01
N SER A 305 -7.30 6.65 -26.10
CA SER A 305 -8.13 6.29 -27.25
C SER A 305 -7.21 5.86 -28.40
N GLY A 306 -7.24 4.58 -28.75
CA GLY A 306 -6.43 3.95 -29.79
C GLY A 306 -7.10 3.92 -31.17
N SER A 307 -6.43 3.31 -32.15
CA SER A 307 -7.02 3.08 -33.47
C SER A 307 -8.33 2.30 -33.38
N GLY A 308 -9.32 2.69 -34.18
CA GLY A 308 -10.63 2.02 -34.21
C GLY A 308 -11.53 2.25 -32.99
N ALA A 309 -11.03 2.88 -31.92
CA ALA A 309 -11.86 3.21 -30.77
C ALA A 309 -12.75 4.43 -31.02
N THR A 310 -13.84 4.51 -30.28
CA THR A 310 -14.58 5.77 -30.08
C THR A 310 -14.83 5.94 -28.60
N VAL A 311 -14.11 6.87 -27.97
CA VAL A 311 -14.32 7.20 -26.56
C VAL A 311 -15.27 8.40 -26.48
N VAL A 312 -16.49 8.17 -26.00
CA VAL A 312 -17.50 9.20 -25.78
C VAL A 312 -17.38 9.72 -24.35
N LEU A 313 -17.30 11.03 -24.16
CA LEU A 313 -17.31 11.67 -22.83
C LEU A 313 -18.51 12.60 -22.67
N GLU A 314 -19.21 12.47 -21.55
CA GLU A 314 -20.38 13.26 -21.21
C GLU A 314 -20.36 13.62 -19.72
N GLN A 315 -20.47 14.92 -19.40
CA GLN A 315 -20.63 15.43 -18.03
C GLN A 315 -19.55 14.93 -17.02
N SER A 316 -18.34 14.65 -17.47
CA SER A 316 -17.28 13.96 -16.69
C SER A 316 -16.05 14.82 -16.39
N ILE A 317 -15.36 14.56 -15.29
CA ILE A 317 -14.08 15.17 -14.91
C ILE A 317 -12.93 14.26 -15.35
N VAL A 318 -11.95 14.81 -16.08
CA VAL A 318 -10.65 14.19 -16.33
C VAL A 318 -9.53 15.16 -15.97
N ALA A 319 -8.96 14.99 -14.77
CA ALA A 319 -8.08 15.97 -14.13
C ALA A 319 -6.78 15.33 -13.63
N ASN A 320 -5.70 16.11 -13.47
CA ASN A 320 -4.39 15.65 -12.97
C ASN A 320 -3.77 14.45 -13.72
N ASN A 321 -4.35 14.09 -14.86
CA ASN A 321 -3.92 13.04 -15.77
C ASN A 321 -4.39 13.42 -17.18
N ALA A 322 -3.64 13.03 -18.19
CA ALA A 322 -3.91 13.46 -19.56
C ALA A 322 -4.73 12.43 -20.37
N VAL A 323 -5.53 12.96 -21.29
CA VAL A 323 -6.25 12.27 -22.36
C VAL A 323 -5.37 12.25 -23.61
N PHE A 324 -5.40 11.13 -24.35
CA PHE A 324 -4.75 10.99 -25.64
C PHE A 324 -5.62 10.22 -26.64
N GLY A 325 -5.51 10.60 -27.92
CA GLY A 325 -6.39 10.14 -29.00
C GLY A 325 -7.64 11.00 -29.12
N ASP A 326 -8.52 10.66 -30.06
CA ASP A 326 -9.76 11.40 -30.30
C ASP A 326 -10.85 10.99 -29.31
N ILE A 327 -11.52 12.00 -28.75
CA ILE A 327 -12.71 11.88 -27.90
C ILE A 327 -13.92 12.40 -28.69
N ALA A 328 -15.06 11.74 -28.57
CA ALA A 328 -16.34 12.27 -29.00
C ALA A 328 -17.04 12.93 -27.80
N SER A 329 -16.74 14.21 -27.54
CA SER A 329 -17.38 14.93 -26.43
C SER A 329 -18.85 15.20 -26.74
N ARG A 330 -19.72 14.91 -25.77
CA ARG A 330 -21.12 15.34 -25.74
C ARG A 330 -21.34 16.60 -24.89
N GLY A 331 -20.25 17.18 -24.38
CA GLY A 331 -20.27 18.45 -23.66
C GLY A 331 -20.31 18.31 -22.14
N TYR A 332 -20.08 19.46 -21.50
CA TYR A 332 -20.05 19.64 -20.06
C TYR A 332 -19.01 18.76 -19.34
N ASN A 333 -17.94 18.37 -20.02
CA ASN A 333 -16.81 17.72 -19.38
C ASN A 333 -15.84 18.77 -18.83
N LEU A 334 -15.01 18.39 -17.86
CA LEU A 334 -13.99 19.25 -17.27
C LEU A 334 -12.62 18.59 -17.41
N PHE A 335 -11.68 19.31 -18.03
CA PHE A 335 -10.32 18.86 -18.27
C PHE A 335 -9.29 19.85 -17.70
N THR A 336 -8.26 19.32 -17.02
CA THR A 336 -7.07 20.13 -16.65
C THR A 336 -6.15 20.39 -17.85
N GLN A 337 -6.32 19.68 -18.96
CA GLN A 337 -5.57 19.92 -20.19
C GLN A 337 -6.04 21.20 -20.90
N SER A 338 -5.11 21.89 -21.54
CA SER A 338 -5.39 23.08 -22.35
C SER A 338 -6.02 22.80 -23.72
N SER A 339 -5.96 21.55 -24.18
CA SER A 339 -6.66 21.08 -25.37
C SER A 339 -6.89 19.57 -25.28
N VAL A 340 -8.04 19.12 -25.80
CA VAL A 340 -8.40 17.71 -25.96
C VAL A 340 -9.03 17.56 -27.34
N SER A 341 -8.63 16.56 -28.12
CA SER A 341 -9.17 16.37 -29.47
C SER A 341 -10.65 15.96 -29.40
N GLY A 342 -11.50 16.72 -30.10
CA GLY A 342 -12.96 16.50 -30.13
C GLY A 342 -13.74 16.98 -28.90
N SER A 343 -13.14 17.84 -28.07
CA SER A 343 -13.90 18.67 -27.10
C SER A 343 -14.84 19.65 -27.80
N VAL A 344 -15.97 19.99 -27.16
CA VAL A 344 -16.96 20.95 -27.66
C VAL A 344 -17.01 22.22 -26.80
N SER A 345 -17.73 23.26 -27.24
CA SER A 345 -17.75 24.58 -26.59
C SER A 345 -18.39 24.63 -25.20
N THR A 346 -19.04 23.56 -24.76
CA THR A 346 -19.58 23.42 -23.39
C THR A 346 -18.65 22.68 -22.45
N ASP A 347 -17.49 22.20 -22.92
CA ASP A 347 -16.47 21.62 -22.07
C ASP A 347 -15.59 22.71 -21.42
N LEU A 348 -15.17 22.48 -20.19
CA LEU A 348 -14.27 23.33 -19.41
C LEU A 348 -12.83 22.82 -19.58
N LEU A 349 -12.02 23.52 -20.39
CA LEU A 349 -10.59 23.23 -20.56
C LEU A 349 -9.73 24.07 -19.59
N SER A 350 -8.47 23.67 -19.39
CA SER A 350 -7.51 24.32 -18.47
C SER A 350 -8.05 24.56 -17.04
N SER A 351 -9.02 23.76 -16.59
CA SER A 351 -9.78 24.02 -15.37
C SER A 351 -9.38 23.05 -14.26
N ASP A 352 -9.04 23.57 -13.08
CA ASP A 352 -8.85 22.75 -11.88
C ASP A 352 -10.24 22.43 -11.27
N PRO A 353 -10.62 21.15 -11.12
CA PRO A 353 -11.91 20.80 -10.52
C PRO A 353 -11.97 21.00 -9.00
N LEU A 354 -10.88 21.41 -8.34
CA LEU A 354 -10.82 21.65 -6.88
C LEU A 354 -11.35 20.47 -6.04
N LEU A 355 -11.02 19.24 -6.45
CA LEU A 355 -11.47 18.02 -5.80
C LEU A 355 -10.80 17.79 -4.45
N GLY A 356 -11.59 17.46 -3.43
CA GLY A 356 -11.11 16.88 -2.18
C GLY A 356 -10.34 15.56 -2.38
N PRO A 357 -9.77 14.97 -1.31
CA PRO A 357 -9.11 13.68 -1.39
C PRO A 357 -10.07 12.56 -1.78
N LEU A 358 -9.54 11.40 -2.16
CA LEU A 358 -10.34 10.17 -2.17
C LEU A 358 -10.69 9.84 -0.72
N ALA A 359 -11.98 9.76 -0.42
CA ALA A 359 -12.48 9.52 0.93
C ALA A 359 -13.88 8.90 0.87
N ASP A 360 -14.33 8.34 1.99
CA ASP A 360 -15.75 8.11 2.21
C ASP A 360 -16.46 9.48 2.37
N ASN A 361 -17.19 9.89 1.33
CA ASN A 361 -18.03 11.09 1.33
C ASN A 361 -19.53 10.72 1.43
N GLY A 362 -19.82 9.56 2.04
CA GLY A 362 -21.10 8.87 2.00
C GLY A 362 -21.29 8.05 0.73
N GLY A 363 -22.27 7.14 0.75
CA GLY A 363 -22.56 6.23 -0.36
C GLY A 363 -21.89 4.86 -0.22
N PRO A 364 -21.81 4.07 -1.30
CA PRO A 364 -21.32 2.69 -1.24
C PRO A 364 -19.80 2.55 -1.46
N THR A 365 -19.12 3.59 -1.95
CA THR A 365 -17.70 3.54 -2.36
C THR A 365 -17.02 4.89 -2.15
N GLU A 366 -15.70 4.88 -1.94
CA GLU A 366 -14.89 6.10 -1.78
C GLU A 366 -14.98 7.00 -3.03
N THR A 367 -15.17 8.30 -2.87
CA THR A 367 -15.34 9.26 -3.98
C THR A 367 -14.43 10.48 -3.80
N ARG A 368 -14.45 11.40 -4.77
CA ARG A 368 -13.83 12.73 -4.62
C ARG A 368 -14.89 13.83 -4.73
N LEU A 369 -15.19 14.47 -3.61
CA LEU A 369 -16.14 15.58 -3.52
C LEU A 369 -15.53 16.88 -4.10
N PRO A 370 -16.21 17.57 -5.05
CA PRO A 370 -15.83 18.92 -5.47
C PRO A 370 -15.87 19.91 -4.29
N GLY A 371 -14.79 20.66 -4.09
CA GLY A 371 -14.68 21.67 -3.04
C GLY A 371 -15.44 22.96 -3.35
N ALA A 372 -15.64 23.79 -2.33
CA ALA A 372 -16.28 25.10 -2.49
C ALA A 372 -15.56 25.96 -3.54
N GLY A 373 -16.32 26.52 -4.48
CA GLY A 373 -15.78 27.30 -5.60
C GLY A 373 -15.28 26.45 -6.78
N SER A 374 -15.43 25.12 -6.75
CA SER A 374 -15.13 24.26 -7.89
C SER A 374 -15.91 24.67 -9.15
N PRO A 375 -15.25 24.78 -10.32
CA PRO A 375 -15.94 25.03 -11.59
C PRO A 375 -16.75 23.82 -12.09
N ALA A 376 -16.69 22.67 -11.42
CA ALA A 376 -17.58 21.54 -11.68
C ALA A 376 -19.00 21.75 -11.11
N ILE A 377 -19.15 22.59 -10.08
CA ILE A 377 -20.39 22.74 -9.34
C ILE A 377 -21.41 23.56 -10.14
N ASN A 378 -22.63 23.04 -10.26
CA ASN A 378 -23.78 23.64 -10.96
C ASN A 378 -23.45 24.01 -12.43
N ALA A 379 -22.55 23.27 -13.08
CA ALA A 379 -22.08 23.55 -14.43
C ALA A 379 -22.85 22.81 -15.55
N VAL A 380 -23.71 21.85 -15.20
CA VAL A 380 -24.59 21.12 -16.14
C VAL A 380 -26.04 21.63 -16.04
N PRO A 381 -26.59 22.30 -17.06
CA PRO A 381 -27.99 22.78 -17.01
C PRO A 381 -28.98 21.65 -16.73
N SER A 382 -29.99 21.95 -15.90
CA SER A 382 -30.96 20.97 -15.41
C SER A 382 -31.70 20.20 -16.52
N GLU A 383 -31.90 20.84 -17.68
CA GLU A 383 -32.61 20.34 -18.84
C GLU A 383 -31.84 19.26 -19.62
N VAL A 384 -30.52 19.17 -19.40
CA VAL A 384 -29.64 18.16 -20.02
C VAL A 384 -29.02 17.20 -18.98
N CYS A 385 -29.41 17.32 -17.71
CA CYS A 385 -29.03 16.40 -16.65
C CYS A 385 -29.95 15.17 -16.67
N PHE A 386 -29.45 14.03 -17.16
CA PHE A 386 -30.26 12.82 -17.40
C PHE A 386 -30.12 11.74 -16.32
N SER A 387 -29.12 11.81 -15.43
CA SER A 387 -29.00 10.90 -14.29
C SER A 387 -29.83 11.40 -13.11
N THR A 388 -30.60 10.52 -12.50
CA THR A 388 -31.39 10.85 -11.30
C THR A 388 -30.55 10.97 -10.04
N SER A 389 -29.32 10.44 -10.02
CA SER A 389 -28.44 10.46 -8.84
C SER A 389 -26.94 10.47 -9.18
N ASP A 390 -26.10 10.70 -8.18
CA ASP A 390 -24.63 10.60 -8.22
C ASP A 390 -24.11 9.20 -7.80
N GLN A 391 -22.78 9.03 -7.72
CA GLN A 391 -22.10 7.80 -7.28
C GLN A 391 -22.58 7.27 -5.92
N ARG A 392 -23.04 8.17 -5.04
CA ARG A 392 -23.42 7.89 -3.65
C ARG A 392 -24.91 7.65 -3.49
N GLY A 393 -25.69 7.87 -4.55
CA GLY A 393 -27.15 7.86 -4.54
C GLY A 393 -27.79 9.22 -4.18
N VAL A 394 -27.02 10.30 -4.09
CA VAL A 394 -27.56 11.65 -3.88
C VAL A 394 -28.29 12.08 -5.15
N ALA A 395 -29.53 12.52 -5.03
CA ALA A 395 -30.36 12.88 -6.18
C ALA A 395 -29.82 14.11 -6.92
N ARG A 396 -30.00 14.20 -8.24
CA ARG A 396 -29.54 15.35 -9.05
C ARG A 396 -30.71 16.16 -9.64
N PRO A 397 -30.60 17.50 -9.74
CA PRO A 397 -29.60 18.37 -9.10
C PRO A 397 -29.87 18.55 -7.59
N GLN A 398 -28.85 18.95 -6.82
CA GLN A 398 -29.01 19.48 -5.45
C GLN A 398 -28.91 21.02 -5.38
N GLY A 399 -28.77 21.67 -6.54
CA GLY A 399 -28.73 23.13 -6.68
C GLY A 399 -29.62 23.63 -7.83
N ALA A 400 -29.17 24.67 -8.51
CA ALA A 400 -29.83 25.21 -9.71
C ALA A 400 -29.53 24.40 -10.98
N ALA A 401 -28.46 23.61 -10.95
CA ALA A 401 -27.92 22.81 -12.05
C ALA A 401 -27.18 21.60 -11.46
N CYS A 402 -26.89 20.58 -12.27
CA CYS A 402 -26.14 19.41 -11.84
C CYS A 402 -24.63 19.66 -11.89
N ASP A 403 -23.88 18.89 -11.11
CA ASP A 403 -22.43 18.95 -11.05
C ASP A 403 -21.76 18.02 -12.08
N ILE A 404 -20.64 18.47 -12.65
CA ILE A 404 -19.79 17.67 -13.53
C ILE A 404 -19.05 16.61 -12.69
N GLY A 405 -18.98 15.37 -13.20
CA GLY A 405 -18.25 14.26 -12.56
C GLY A 405 -19.12 13.38 -11.68
N ALA A 406 -18.47 12.50 -10.90
CA ALA A 406 -19.13 11.40 -10.17
C ALA A 406 -20.01 11.80 -8.98
N VAL A 407 -19.94 13.06 -8.53
CA VAL A 407 -20.48 13.50 -7.24
C VAL A 407 -21.30 14.78 -7.41
N GLU A 408 -22.44 14.86 -6.72
CA GLU A 408 -23.33 16.03 -6.66
C GLU A 408 -23.22 16.71 -5.28
N VAL A 409 -22.81 17.97 -5.24
CA VAL A 409 -22.63 18.74 -3.99
C VAL A 409 -23.99 19.22 -3.45
N VAL A 410 -24.33 18.77 -2.25
CA VAL A 410 -25.59 19.14 -1.57
C VAL A 410 -25.52 20.59 -1.06
N GLY A 411 -26.35 21.46 -1.63
CA GLY A 411 -26.41 22.89 -1.28
C GLY A 411 -27.20 23.18 0.00
N GLY A 412 -26.54 23.06 1.17
CA GLY A 412 -27.06 23.56 2.45
C GLY A 412 -27.63 22.48 3.37
N VAL A 413 -27.04 22.38 4.57
CA VAL A 413 -27.17 21.29 5.56
C VAL A 413 -26.55 19.97 5.08
N PRO A 414 -25.59 19.37 5.83
CA PRO A 414 -25.06 18.05 5.50
C PRO A 414 -26.15 16.99 5.63
N PRO A 415 -26.11 15.92 4.81
CA PRO A 415 -26.82 14.71 5.16
C PRO A 415 -26.27 14.20 6.50
N THR A 416 -27.08 14.30 7.56
CA THR A 416 -26.81 13.58 8.81
C THR A 416 -26.73 12.10 8.49
N ALA A 417 -25.66 11.43 8.92
CA ALA A 417 -25.50 9.99 8.80
C ALA A 417 -26.73 9.31 9.43
N THR A 418 -27.66 8.84 8.59
CA THR A 418 -28.85 8.15 9.05
C THR A 418 -28.44 6.69 9.31
N PRO A 419 -28.45 6.22 10.57
CA PRO A 419 -28.07 4.85 10.86
C PRO A 419 -29.07 3.91 10.18
N THR A 420 -28.58 3.10 9.24
CA THR A 420 -29.39 2.04 8.66
C THR A 420 -29.52 0.93 9.71
N ASN A 421 -30.69 0.80 10.30
CA ASN A 421 -30.98 -0.24 11.30
C ASN A 421 -30.77 -1.63 10.69
N THR A 422 -29.66 -2.29 11.03
CA THR A 422 -29.58 -3.75 10.94
C THR A 422 -30.37 -4.34 12.09
N ALA A 423 -31.27 -5.28 11.81
CA ALA A 423 -32.16 -5.83 12.83
C ALA A 423 -31.39 -6.73 13.81
N THR A 424 -31.25 -6.29 15.06
CA THR A 424 -30.74 -7.11 16.16
C THR A 424 -31.78 -8.16 16.56
N PRO A 425 -31.49 -9.48 16.46
CA PRO A 425 -32.32 -10.50 17.09
C PRO A 425 -32.09 -10.44 18.61
N THR A 426 -33.17 -10.34 19.38
CA THR A 426 -33.12 -10.32 20.85
C THR A 426 -32.67 -11.67 21.40
N GLU A 427 -31.58 -11.71 22.17
CA GLU A 427 -31.20 -12.91 22.94
C GLU A 427 -32.27 -13.25 23.99
N THR A 428 -32.60 -14.54 24.10
CA THR A 428 -33.38 -15.10 25.20
C THR A 428 -32.51 -16.10 25.98
N ALA A 429 -32.69 -16.14 27.30
CA ALA A 429 -31.68 -16.59 28.25
C ALA A 429 -31.28 -18.09 28.22
N THR A 430 -30.08 -18.32 28.78
CA THR A 430 -29.38 -19.58 29.07
C THR A 430 -30.25 -20.63 29.80
N PRO A 431 -29.83 -21.92 29.76
CA PRO A 431 -29.22 -22.44 30.99
C PRO A 431 -27.95 -23.30 30.82
N THR A 432 -27.10 -23.22 31.84
CA THR A 432 -25.78 -23.86 32.04
C THR A 432 -25.85 -25.37 32.30
N ASN A 433 -24.78 -26.14 31.98
CA ASN A 433 -24.37 -27.32 32.78
C ASN A 433 -22.92 -27.83 32.52
N THR A 434 -22.02 -27.47 33.42
CA THR A 434 -21.12 -28.34 34.25
C THR A 434 -20.50 -29.67 33.73
N ALA A 435 -19.18 -29.62 33.46
CA ALA A 435 -18.04 -30.50 33.86
C ALA A 435 -17.97 -32.06 33.69
N GLU A 436 -16.78 -32.49 33.19
CA GLU A 436 -15.96 -33.70 33.53
C GLU A 436 -16.40 -35.15 33.12
N PRO A 437 -15.47 -36.16 33.02
CA PRO A 437 -14.05 -36.11 32.58
C PRO A 437 -13.51 -37.35 31.79
N THR A 438 -12.25 -37.26 31.34
CA THR A 438 -11.23 -38.33 31.14
C THR A 438 -11.44 -39.52 30.15
N ALA A 439 -10.51 -39.69 29.20
CA ALA A 439 -9.72 -40.93 29.01
C ALA A 439 -8.60 -40.81 27.95
N THR A 440 -7.36 -41.14 28.34
CA THR A 440 -6.19 -41.38 27.45
C THR A 440 -6.18 -42.85 26.99
N PRO A 441 -5.55 -43.18 25.85
CA PRO A 441 -4.44 -44.14 25.94
C PRO A 441 -3.21 -43.79 25.08
N THR A 442 -2.07 -44.32 25.53
CA THR A 442 -0.72 -44.19 24.95
C THR A 442 -0.37 -45.47 24.15
N GLU A 443 0.81 -45.47 23.51
CA GLU A 443 1.58 -46.61 22.93
C GLU A 443 1.44 -46.84 21.41
N THR A 444 2.49 -47.20 20.66
CA THR A 444 3.96 -47.22 20.90
C THR A 444 4.69 -47.19 19.54
N ALA A 445 5.97 -46.79 19.52
CA ALA A 445 6.79 -46.67 18.31
C ALA A 445 7.35 -48.01 17.78
N GLU A 446 7.66 -48.06 16.48
CA GLU A 446 8.66 -48.98 15.93
C GLU A 446 9.45 -48.29 14.80
N ALA A 447 10.73 -48.63 14.67
CA ALA A 447 11.67 -48.07 13.69
C ALA A 447 12.09 -49.14 12.66
N THR A 448 12.80 -48.74 11.59
CA THR A 448 14.18 -49.24 11.29
C THR A 448 14.58 -49.13 9.79
N ALA A 449 15.81 -48.62 9.58
CA ALA A 449 16.76 -48.82 8.46
C ALA A 449 16.47 -48.36 7.01
N THR A 450 17.30 -47.39 6.58
CA THR A 450 17.87 -47.23 5.23
C THR A 450 18.98 -48.27 4.96
N PRO A 451 19.35 -48.56 3.70
CA PRO A 451 20.73 -48.20 3.29
C PRO A 451 20.93 -47.75 1.82
N THR A 452 21.67 -46.64 1.67
CA THR A 452 22.82 -46.35 0.78
C THR A 452 23.01 -47.05 -0.59
N ALA A 453 23.13 -46.27 -1.70
CA ALA A 453 24.36 -46.10 -2.52
C ALA A 453 24.13 -45.54 -3.96
N THR A 454 24.99 -44.59 -4.38
CA THR A 454 25.21 -44.02 -5.74
C THR A 454 26.46 -44.65 -6.39
N PRO A 455 27.01 -44.21 -7.55
CA PRO A 455 26.46 -43.64 -8.80
C PRO A 455 26.99 -44.38 -10.08
N THR A 456 26.62 -43.93 -11.29
CA THR A 456 27.41 -44.16 -12.53
C THR A 456 27.34 -42.96 -13.48
N ASP A 457 28.42 -42.73 -14.21
CA ASP A 457 28.72 -41.58 -15.07
C ASP A 457 29.22 -42.06 -16.44
N GLU A 458 28.80 -41.40 -17.52
CA GLU A 458 29.39 -41.47 -18.87
C GLU A 458 29.17 -40.10 -19.54
N SER A 459 30.06 -39.37 -20.23
CA SER A 459 31.52 -39.35 -20.48
C SER A 459 31.72 -38.50 -21.76
N MET A 460 32.79 -37.68 -21.83
CA MET A 460 33.54 -37.33 -23.09
C MET A 460 32.85 -36.42 -24.16
N ALA A 461 33.54 -35.56 -24.93
CA ALA A 461 34.99 -35.41 -25.17
C ALA A 461 35.46 -33.95 -25.49
N THR A 462 36.78 -33.78 -25.43
CA THR A 462 37.64 -32.58 -25.65
C THR A 462 38.03 -32.28 -27.12
N VAL A 463 38.41 -31.02 -27.43
CA VAL A 463 39.59 -30.61 -28.28
C VAL A 463 40.04 -29.18 -27.85
N THR A 464 41.14 -28.98 -27.11
CA THR A 464 42.55 -28.70 -27.52
C THR A 464 42.85 -27.27 -28.03
N ALA A 465 43.87 -26.63 -27.43
CA ALA A 465 44.34 -25.27 -27.73
C ALA A 465 45.65 -25.23 -28.56
N THR A 466 46.00 -24.06 -29.11
CA THR A 466 47.36 -23.76 -29.60
C THR A 466 47.65 -22.26 -29.50
N ALA A 467 48.85 -21.88 -29.08
CA ALA A 467 49.31 -20.48 -28.94
C ALA A 467 50.48 -20.17 -29.88
N ILE A 468 50.68 -18.90 -30.26
CA ILE A 468 51.93 -18.38 -30.88
C ILE A 468 52.11 -16.86 -30.65
N VAL A 469 53.17 -16.53 -29.89
CA VAL A 469 54.21 -15.47 -30.06
C VAL A 469 53.86 -13.98 -30.34
N THR A 470 54.40 -13.10 -29.48
CA THR A 470 54.60 -11.62 -29.65
C THR A 470 55.95 -11.30 -30.34
N PRO A 471 56.09 -10.18 -31.09
CA PRO A 471 56.51 -8.87 -30.53
C PRO A 471 55.80 -7.68 -31.26
N THR A 472 56.11 -6.38 -31.14
CA THR A 472 57.20 -5.57 -30.50
C THR A 472 56.64 -4.19 -30.08
N ALA A 473 57.34 -3.43 -29.21
CA ALA A 473 57.00 -2.03 -28.88
C ALA A 473 57.86 -1.00 -29.65
N THR A 474 57.32 0.22 -29.85
CA THR A 474 58.09 1.43 -30.17
C THR A 474 57.46 2.64 -29.45
N ALA A 475 58.27 3.42 -28.75
CA ALA A 475 57.83 4.62 -28.02
C ALA A 475 58.14 5.90 -28.79
N THR A 476 57.32 6.93 -28.60
CA THR A 476 57.65 8.33 -28.90
C THR A 476 57.10 9.22 -27.78
N ALA A 477 57.87 10.21 -27.35
CA ALA A 477 57.61 11.01 -26.15
C ALA A 477 57.17 12.46 -26.46
N ILE A 478 57.13 13.29 -25.40
CA ILE A 478 56.95 14.77 -25.37
C ILE A 478 55.54 15.24 -25.81
N VAL A 479 54.84 16.20 -25.18
CA VAL A 479 55.21 17.29 -24.26
C VAL A 479 54.08 17.58 -23.25
N THR A 480 54.41 18.03 -22.04
CA THR A 480 53.46 18.63 -21.08
C THR A 480 53.32 20.14 -21.31
N PRO A 481 52.11 20.71 -21.49
CA PRO A 481 51.86 22.13 -21.33
C PRO A 481 51.04 22.44 -20.06
N THR A 482 51.62 23.25 -19.18
CA THR A 482 50.94 23.87 -18.04
C THR A 482 49.79 24.77 -18.50
N ALA A 483 48.60 24.64 -17.91
CA ALA A 483 47.46 25.54 -18.17
C ALA A 483 47.27 26.53 -17.02
N THR A 484 47.22 27.82 -17.36
CA THR A 484 47.22 28.96 -16.44
C THR A 484 45.83 29.22 -15.84
N ALA A 485 45.78 29.46 -14.52
CA ALA A 485 44.56 29.90 -13.85
C ALA A 485 44.09 31.26 -14.41
N THR A 486 42.84 31.32 -14.88
CA THR A 486 42.19 32.56 -15.34
C THR A 486 41.02 32.85 -14.43
N ALA A 487 41.00 34.04 -13.82
CA ALA A 487 39.95 34.44 -12.90
C ALA A 487 38.63 34.71 -13.65
N ILE A 488 37.53 34.12 -13.17
CA ILE A 488 36.17 34.41 -13.66
C ILE A 488 35.43 35.24 -12.61
N VAL A 489 34.72 36.26 -13.09
CA VAL A 489 34.17 37.36 -12.29
C VAL A 489 32.87 36.95 -11.59
N THR A 490 32.78 37.23 -10.29
CA THR A 490 31.55 37.06 -9.50
C THR A 490 30.53 38.17 -9.82
N PRO A 491 29.31 37.86 -10.29
CA PRO A 491 28.24 38.85 -10.40
C PRO A 491 27.58 39.07 -9.02
N THR A 492 27.70 40.29 -8.50
CA THR A 492 27.05 40.71 -7.25
C THR A 492 25.54 40.89 -7.46
N ALA A 493 24.73 40.03 -6.85
CA ALA A 493 23.27 40.21 -6.78
C ALA A 493 22.87 40.73 -5.39
N THR A 494 22.54 42.02 -5.31
CA THR A 494 22.11 42.67 -4.07
C THR A 494 20.64 42.37 -3.78
N ALA A 495 20.36 41.48 -2.83
CA ALA A 495 19.00 41.26 -2.32
C ALA A 495 18.70 42.21 -1.14
N PRO A 496 17.47 42.76 -1.02
CA PRO A 496 17.15 43.76 0.00
C PRO A 496 17.06 43.15 1.41
N THR A 497 17.56 43.90 2.39
CA THR A 497 17.57 43.54 3.81
C THR A 497 16.16 43.60 4.42
N ALA A 498 15.44 42.48 4.40
CA ALA A 498 14.30 42.24 5.26
C ALA A 498 14.62 41.05 6.16
N THR A 499 14.89 41.30 7.45
CA THR A 499 15.16 40.25 8.44
C THR A 499 13.86 39.50 8.75
N PRO A 500 13.69 38.22 8.37
CA PRO A 500 12.59 37.44 8.91
C PRO A 500 12.88 37.17 10.39
N THR A 501 11.99 37.65 11.27
CA THR A 501 12.00 37.27 12.68
C THR A 501 11.57 35.81 12.80
N VAL A 502 12.53 34.90 12.66
CA VAL A 502 12.34 33.49 12.95
C VAL A 502 12.09 33.37 14.46
N PHE A 503 10.87 32.99 14.84
CA PHE A 503 10.60 32.41 16.14
C PHE A 503 11.27 31.04 16.19
N ALA A 504 12.58 31.02 16.42
CA ALA A 504 13.21 29.84 17.00
C ALA A 504 12.54 29.62 18.37
N PRO A 505 12.20 28.37 18.75
CA PRO A 505 11.86 28.11 20.14
C PRO A 505 13.03 28.58 20.99
N THR A 506 12.76 29.49 21.94
CA THR A 506 13.78 30.10 22.78
C THR A 506 14.65 28.99 23.37
N PRO A 507 15.98 28.99 23.15
CA PRO A 507 16.83 27.97 23.72
C PRO A 507 16.70 28.07 25.24
N THR A 508 16.19 27.02 25.86
CA THR A 508 16.03 26.94 27.31
C THR A 508 17.42 26.82 27.92
N THR A 509 17.99 27.95 28.34
CA THR A 509 19.34 28.09 28.90
C THR A 509 19.43 27.57 30.34
N GLY A 510 18.93 26.35 30.56
CA GLY A 510 19.17 25.54 31.75
C GLY A 510 19.79 24.20 31.34
N PRO A 511 20.55 23.53 32.22
CA PRO A 511 21.06 22.20 31.94
C PRO A 511 19.89 21.21 31.78
N GLN A 512 19.60 20.84 30.53
CA GLN A 512 18.60 19.83 30.22
C GLN A 512 19.05 18.47 30.73
N THR A 513 18.20 17.79 31.50
CA THR A 513 18.50 16.46 32.03
C THR A 513 18.70 15.47 30.89
N LEU A 514 19.77 14.67 30.96
CA LEU A 514 20.08 13.62 30.00
C LEU A 514 19.08 12.45 30.18
N THR A 515 18.27 12.17 29.16
CA THR A 515 17.30 11.06 29.19
C THR A 515 17.35 10.22 27.92
N ILE A 516 16.94 8.96 28.02
CA ILE A 516 16.68 8.07 26.89
C ILE A 516 15.19 7.78 26.91
N LEU A 517 14.47 8.21 25.87
CA LEU A 517 13.04 7.97 25.69
C LEU A 517 12.81 6.71 24.86
N ASP A 518 13.50 6.56 23.72
CA ASP A 518 13.40 5.35 22.90
C ASP A 518 14.67 4.98 22.13
N VAL A 519 14.74 3.73 21.65
CA VAL A 519 15.84 3.18 20.84
C VAL A 519 15.25 2.34 19.69
N LEU A 520 15.52 2.74 18.45
CA LEU A 520 14.99 2.08 17.24
C LEU A 520 16.12 1.73 16.24
N PRO A 521 16.23 0.47 15.78
CA PRO A 521 15.54 -0.70 16.31
C PRO A 521 16.06 -1.03 17.72
N PRO A 522 15.22 -1.57 18.63
CA PRO A 522 15.63 -1.99 19.96
C PRO A 522 16.45 -3.30 19.95
N GLU A 523 16.57 -3.94 18.79
CA GLU A 523 17.23 -5.23 18.61
C GLU A 523 17.83 -5.40 17.21
N GLY A 524 18.63 -6.43 17.00
CA GLY A 524 19.11 -6.84 15.67
C GLY A 524 20.01 -8.09 15.70
N PRO A 525 20.29 -8.68 14.52
CA PRO A 525 20.98 -9.95 14.41
C PRO A 525 22.48 -9.89 14.73
N GLN A 526 22.98 -10.91 15.42
CA GLN A 526 24.41 -11.15 15.61
C GLN A 526 25.15 -11.23 14.28
N GLY A 527 26.38 -10.71 14.23
CA GLY A 527 27.23 -10.78 13.05
C GLY A 527 26.85 -9.81 11.94
N VAL A 528 25.92 -8.87 12.20
CA VAL A 528 25.50 -7.84 11.26
C VAL A 528 25.75 -6.46 11.87
N PHE A 529 26.38 -5.56 11.13
CA PHE A 529 26.51 -4.17 11.52
C PHE A 529 25.14 -3.47 11.54
N ASN A 530 24.86 -2.70 12.59
CA ASN A 530 23.60 -1.99 12.74
C ASN A 530 23.83 -0.52 13.17
N VAL A 531 22.90 0.37 12.79
CA VAL A 531 22.83 1.74 13.29
C VAL A 531 21.49 1.91 13.97
N ILE A 532 21.52 2.21 15.27
CA ILE A 532 20.32 2.44 16.09
C ILE A 532 20.15 3.94 16.36
N THR A 533 18.92 4.42 16.25
CA THR A 533 18.55 5.79 16.60
C THR A 533 18.02 5.82 18.03
N VAL A 534 18.59 6.70 18.84
CA VAL A 534 18.21 6.94 20.23
C VAL A 534 17.50 8.29 20.32
N PHE A 535 16.26 8.26 20.80
CA PHE A 535 15.44 9.44 21.07
C PHE A 535 15.54 9.80 22.55
N GLY A 536 15.61 11.09 22.88
CA GLY A 536 15.76 11.54 24.26
C GLY A 536 15.88 13.04 24.44
N THR A 537 16.50 13.47 25.55
CA THR A 537 16.76 14.87 25.86
C THR A 537 18.18 15.06 26.40
N GLY A 538 18.71 16.29 26.28
CA GLY A 538 20.00 16.65 26.87
C GLY A 538 21.22 16.13 26.10
N PHE A 539 21.06 15.75 24.82
CA PHE A 539 22.17 15.30 23.99
C PHE A 539 23.06 16.49 23.60
N ALA A 540 24.19 16.60 24.29
CA ALA A 540 25.23 17.61 24.06
C ALA A 540 26.29 17.11 23.07
N GLU A 541 27.06 18.03 22.49
CA GLU A 541 28.24 17.68 21.68
C GLU A 541 29.22 16.81 22.48
N GLY A 542 29.77 15.77 21.84
CA GLY A 542 30.69 14.83 22.48
C GLY A 542 30.04 13.88 23.49
N VAL A 543 28.71 13.71 23.48
CA VAL A 543 28.02 12.65 24.25
C VAL A 543 28.58 11.26 23.90
N GLN A 544 28.96 10.51 24.92
CA GLN A 544 29.50 9.16 24.80
C GLN A 544 28.43 8.12 25.10
N ALA A 545 28.48 6.98 24.42
CA ALA A 545 27.60 5.85 24.66
C ALA A 545 28.38 4.55 24.92
N GLN A 546 27.78 3.68 25.72
CA GLN A 546 28.24 2.32 26.00
C GLN A 546 27.05 1.36 25.90
N LEU A 547 27.26 0.20 25.28
CA LEU A 547 26.34 -0.94 25.32
C LEU A 547 26.94 -1.99 26.26
N GLY A 548 26.30 -2.21 27.40
CA GLY A 548 26.90 -2.91 28.55
C GLY A 548 28.17 -2.18 29.02
N THR A 549 29.32 -2.83 28.86
CA THR A 549 30.64 -2.24 29.18
C THR A 549 31.41 -1.76 27.95
N LEU A 550 30.91 -2.01 26.74
CA LEU A 550 31.62 -1.74 25.49
C LEU A 550 31.30 -0.33 24.98
N PRO A 551 32.31 0.52 24.72
CA PRO A 551 32.09 1.83 24.10
C PRO A 551 31.65 1.65 22.64
N VAL A 552 30.73 2.52 22.20
CA VAL A 552 30.18 2.52 20.83
C VAL A 552 30.24 3.94 20.24
N THR A 553 30.36 4.04 18.92
CA THR A 553 30.43 5.35 18.24
C THR A 553 29.07 6.06 18.33
N THR A 554 29.11 7.37 18.59
CA THR A 554 27.93 8.23 18.66
C THR A 554 28.03 9.33 17.61
N THR A 555 26.95 9.53 16.85
CA THR A 555 26.76 10.69 15.97
C THR A 555 25.57 11.48 16.45
N ARG A 556 25.79 12.74 16.83
CA ARG A 556 24.75 13.65 17.28
C ARG A 556 24.02 14.27 16.10
N GLU A 557 22.76 13.90 15.92
CA GLU A 557 21.90 14.48 14.88
C GLU A 557 21.23 15.77 15.37
N SER A 558 20.77 15.79 16.62
CA SER A 558 20.13 16.95 17.24
C SER A 558 20.33 16.99 18.77
N ALA A 559 19.61 17.86 19.47
CA ALA A 559 19.58 17.86 20.94
C ALA A 559 18.71 16.72 21.54
N THR A 560 17.96 16.01 20.69
CA THR A 560 16.98 14.98 21.06
C THR A 560 17.14 13.67 20.29
N VAL A 561 18.05 13.61 19.31
CA VAL A 561 18.34 12.43 18.48
C VAL A 561 19.84 12.15 18.44
N LEU A 562 20.20 10.89 18.68
CA LEU A 562 21.54 10.32 18.51
C LEU A 562 21.48 9.10 17.59
N SER A 563 22.43 8.98 16.68
CA SER A 563 22.71 7.73 15.96
C SER A 563 23.84 7.00 16.67
N ILE A 564 23.71 5.70 16.90
CA ILE A 564 24.72 4.85 17.53
C ILE A 564 25.07 3.69 16.62
N GLU A 565 26.37 3.50 16.39
CA GLU A 565 26.89 2.36 15.64
C GLU A 565 27.00 1.13 16.54
N VAL A 566 26.38 0.01 16.15
CA VAL A 566 26.52 -1.29 16.82
C VAL A 566 27.37 -2.22 15.93
N PRO A 567 28.61 -2.54 16.35
CA PRO A 567 29.47 -3.50 15.66
C PRO A 567 28.88 -4.92 15.61
N GLU A 568 29.14 -5.62 14.51
CA GLU A 568 28.84 -7.04 14.28
C GLU A 568 29.41 -8.00 15.35
N THR A 569 30.43 -7.55 16.11
CA THR A 569 31.18 -8.34 17.08
C THR A 569 30.48 -8.55 18.43
N PHE A 570 29.31 -7.95 18.65
CA PHE A 570 28.55 -8.15 19.87
C PHE A 570 28.00 -9.60 19.93
N ALA A 571 27.97 -10.18 21.14
CA ALA A 571 27.44 -11.51 21.37
C ALA A 571 25.91 -11.46 21.53
N VAL A 572 25.22 -12.58 21.32
CA VAL A 572 23.77 -12.69 21.59
C VAL A 572 23.49 -12.36 23.07
N GLY A 573 22.55 -11.45 23.30
CA GLY A 573 22.11 -11.03 24.63
C GLY A 573 21.61 -9.59 24.68
N PRO A 574 20.92 -9.20 25.77
CA PRO A 574 20.55 -7.82 26.03
C PRO A 574 21.75 -7.01 26.54
N TYR A 575 21.80 -5.74 26.17
CA TYR A 575 22.81 -4.77 26.58
C TYR A 575 22.15 -3.50 27.12
N ASP A 576 22.54 -3.08 28.31
CA ASP A 576 22.14 -1.78 28.87
C ASP A 576 22.78 -0.66 28.04
N LEU A 577 21.98 0.34 27.64
CA LEU A 577 22.49 1.53 26.95
C LEU A 577 22.78 2.62 27.97
N THR A 578 24.05 2.91 28.21
CA THR A 578 24.50 4.03 29.06
C THR A 578 24.96 5.20 28.21
N LEU A 579 24.35 6.38 28.40
CA LEU A 579 24.82 7.65 27.85
C LEU A 579 25.57 8.47 28.93
N ARG A 580 26.60 9.21 28.52
CA ARG A 580 27.42 10.06 29.38
C ARG A 580 27.69 11.41 28.71
N THR A 581 27.47 12.50 29.44
CA THR A 581 27.89 13.87 29.10
C THR A 581 28.60 14.50 30.30
N PRO A 582 29.28 15.65 30.16
CA PRO A 582 29.81 16.39 31.30
C PRO A 582 28.74 16.81 32.33
N GLY A 583 27.46 16.84 31.94
CA GLY A 583 26.32 17.19 32.81
C GLY A 583 25.68 16.01 33.53
N GLY A 584 26.08 14.76 33.25
CA GLY A 584 25.53 13.58 33.93
C GLY A 584 25.59 12.30 33.08
N SER A 585 25.00 11.24 33.62
CA SER A 585 24.88 9.95 32.94
C SER A 585 23.49 9.37 33.18
N THR A 586 22.96 8.64 32.20
CA THR A 586 21.70 7.91 32.29
C THR A 586 21.88 6.53 31.65
N THR A 587 21.11 5.55 32.09
CA THR A 587 21.14 4.18 31.56
C THR A 587 19.72 3.69 31.31
N ARG A 588 19.47 3.15 30.12
CA ARG A 588 18.28 2.36 29.80
C ARG A 588 18.64 0.88 29.92
N PRO A 589 18.10 0.15 30.92
CA PRO A 589 18.26 -1.29 31.00
C PRO A 589 17.74 -1.97 29.74
N ASN A 590 18.43 -3.02 29.25
CA ASN A 590 18.10 -3.69 27.98
C ASN A 590 17.89 -2.69 26.81
N GLY A 591 18.73 -1.65 26.75
CA GLY A 591 18.61 -0.57 25.76
C GLY A 591 18.83 -1.03 24.31
N TYR A 592 19.54 -2.13 24.09
CA TYR A 592 19.63 -2.82 22.81
C TYR A 592 19.81 -4.33 23.01
N THR A 593 19.18 -5.17 22.19
CA THR A 593 19.33 -6.63 22.24
C THR A 593 19.93 -7.19 20.97
N VAL A 594 21.06 -7.90 21.08
CA VAL A 594 21.56 -8.71 19.97
C VAL A 594 20.87 -10.07 20.04
N ILE A 595 20.10 -10.38 19.01
CA ILE A 595 19.48 -11.71 18.84
C ILE A 595 20.41 -12.63 18.03
N ALA A 596 20.11 -13.92 17.97
CA ALA A 596 20.83 -14.83 17.08
C ALA A 596 20.68 -14.41 15.60
N SER A 597 21.54 -14.90 14.72
CA SER A 597 21.35 -14.74 13.27
C SER A 597 20.24 -15.69 12.79
N GLU A 598 19.04 -15.17 12.55
CA GLU A 598 17.85 -16.00 12.31
C GLU A 598 17.68 -16.40 10.84
N LEU A 599 17.49 -17.71 10.63
CA LEU A 599 17.04 -18.32 9.37
C LEU A 599 15.54 -18.65 9.39
N ASN A 600 14.95 -18.76 10.59
CA ASN A 600 13.54 -19.10 10.80
C ASN A 600 12.71 -17.82 10.93
N ASP A 601 11.49 -17.93 11.45
CA ASP A 601 10.55 -16.82 11.56
C ASP A 601 10.64 -16.08 12.89
N ASP A 602 10.36 -14.77 12.85
CA ASP A 602 10.22 -13.88 14.01
C ASP A 602 9.26 -12.74 13.59
N LEU A 603 8.08 -12.67 14.23
CA LEU A 603 7.04 -11.69 13.89
C LEU A 603 6.93 -10.60 14.96
N PHE A 604 7.42 -9.41 14.61
CA PHE A 604 7.54 -8.30 15.54
C PHE A 604 6.97 -7.00 14.97
N ALA A 605 6.69 -6.06 15.84
CA ALA A 605 6.36 -4.68 15.50
C ALA A 605 6.87 -3.74 16.60
N PHE A 606 6.94 -2.44 16.31
CA PHE A 606 7.35 -1.40 17.25
C PHE A 606 6.16 -0.54 17.68
N GLU A 607 6.31 0.29 18.72
CA GLU A 607 5.21 1.14 19.21
C GLU A 607 4.63 2.05 18.10
N LEU A 608 5.49 2.60 17.24
CA LEU A 608 5.09 3.44 16.10
C LEU A 608 4.41 2.66 14.96
N ASP A 609 4.46 1.34 14.96
CA ASP A 609 3.69 0.50 14.03
C ASP A 609 2.24 0.31 14.49
N PHE A 610 1.93 0.62 15.75
CA PHE A 610 0.58 0.48 16.32
C PHE A 610 -0.20 1.79 16.13
N PHE A 611 -1.05 1.84 15.11
CA PHE A 611 -1.82 3.01 14.74
C PHE A 611 -3.32 2.85 15.05
N THR A 612 -4.07 3.94 14.88
CA THR A 612 -5.54 3.95 14.97
C THR A 612 -6.12 4.68 13.76
N VAL A 613 -7.35 4.34 13.38
CA VAL A 613 -8.14 5.09 12.39
C VAL A 613 -9.47 5.47 13.04
N PRO A 614 -9.76 6.76 13.31
CA PRO A 614 -8.92 7.93 13.06
C PRO A 614 -7.61 7.94 13.86
N GLY A 615 -6.60 8.66 13.36
CA GLY A 615 -5.26 8.75 13.96
C GLY A 615 -5.22 9.53 15.28
N ALA A 616 -6.30 10.22 15.64
CA ALA A 616 -6.49 10.86 16.93
C ALA A 616 -7.84 10.41 17.51
N LEU A 617 -7.83 9.95 18.76
CA LEU A 617 -9.03 9.38 19.41
C LEU A 617 -9.78 10.42 20.24
N THR A 618 -11.11 10.31 20.23
CA THR A 618 -12.03 11.03 21.12
C THR A 618 -12.92 10.04 21.86
N SER A 619 -13.59 10.51 22.91
CA SER A 619 -14.38 9.66 23.81
C SER A 619 -15.77 9.25 23.29
N ASP A 620 -16.09 9.61 22.06
CA ASP A 620 -17.36 9.35 21.36
C ASP A 620 -17.16 8.77 19.95
N ASP A 621 -15.97 8.89 19.35
CA ASP A 621 -15.67 8.30 18.05
C ASP A 621 -15.26 6.83 18.18
N SER A 622 -15.96 5.96 17.44
CA SER A 622 -15.53 4.58 17.23
C SER A 622 -14.31 4.56 16.31
N PHE A 623 -13.39 3.62 16.51
CA PHE A 623 -12.11 3.59 15.80
C PHE A 623 -11.72 2.18 15.35
N ARG A 624 -10.64 2.07 14.58
CA ARG A 624 -10.01 0.80 14.22
C ARG A 624 -8.57 0.81 14.73
N PRO A 625 -8.18 -0.04 15.71
CA PRO A 625 -6.78 -0.30 15.98
C PRO A 625 -6.16 -1.06 14.80
N GLY A 626 -4.90 -0.79 14.50
CA GLY A 626 -4.13 -1.51 13.49
C GLY A 626 -2.64 -1.56 13.80
N LEU A 627 -1.95 -2.51 13.20
CA LEU A 627 -0.54 -2.82 13.42
C LEU A 627 0.18 -3.04 12.09
N VAL A 628 1.40 -2.52 11.96
CA VAL A 628 2.34 -2.92 10.90
C VAL A 628 3.22 -4.06 11.43
N VAL A 629 2.85 -5.31 11.10
CA VAL A 629 3.65 -6.49 11.47
C VAL A 629 4.83 -6.62 10.52
N THR A 630 6.00 -6.88 11.06
CA THR A 630 7.21 -7.26 10.31
C THR A 630 7.52 -8.72 10.54
N ARG A 631 7.95 -9.41 9.49
CA ARG A 631 8.54 -10.74 9.58
C ARG A 631 10.04 -10.66 9.35
N ARG A 632 10.85 -11.04 10.33
CA ARG A 632 12.27 -11.33 10.17
C ARG A 632 12.44 -12.76 9.67
N GLY A 633 13.54 -13.00 8.94
CA GLY A 633 13.89 -14.33 8.45
C GLY A 633 12.81 -15.00 7.58
N GLY A 634 12.72 -16.33 7.71
CA GLY A 634 11.80 -17.19 6.99
C GLY A 634 12.26 -17.63 5.60
N LYS A 635 11.59 -18.66 5.07
CA LYS A 635 11.75 -19.14 3.68
C LYS A 635 10.44 -19.08 2.90
N ASP A 636 9.39 -19.73 3.41
CA ASP A 636 8.09 -19.82 2.75
C ASP A 636 7.15 -18.71 3.24
N THR A 637 6.25 -18.18 2.41
CA THR A 637 5.29 -17.13 2.82
C THR A 637 4.37 -17.64 3.94
N LEU A 638 4.29 -16.92 5.07
CA LEU A 638 3.33 -17.23 6.14
C LEU A 638 1.94 -16.75 5.77
N SER A 639 0.92 -17.46 6.24
CA SER A 639 -0.49 -17.24 5.95
C SER A 639 -1.32 -17.13 7.23
N ASP A 640 -2.38 -16.31 7.19
CA ASP A 640 -3.38 -16.22 8.27
C ASP A 640 -2.77 -15.80 9.64
N VAL A 641 -1.78 -14.90 9.63
CA VAL A 641 -1.14 -14.43 10.87
C VAL A 641 -2.13 -13.58 11.67
N ALA A 642 -2.68 -14.15 12.74
CA ALA A 642 -3.65 -13.49 13.60
C ALA A 642 -3.01 -12.37 14.44
N VAL A 643 -3.74 -11.27 14.64
CA VAL A 643 -3.38 -10.21 15.58
C VAL A 643 -4.61 -9.86 16.43
N ALA A 644 -4.49 -9.99 17.74
CA ALA A 644 -5.53 -9.59 18.69
C ALA A 644 -5.20 -8.23 19.32
N PHE A 645 -6.21 -7.37 19.44
CA PHE A 645 -6.10 -6.03 20.00
C PHE A 645 -6.87 -5.94 21.31
N PHE A 646 -6.27 -5.29 22.31
CA PHE A 646 -6.77 -5.17 23.67
C PHE A 646 -6.63 -3.73 24.17
N THR A 647 -7.48 -3.34 25.12
CA THR A 647 -7.11 -2.32 26.12
C THR A 647 -6.45 -3.02 27.31
N ALA A 648 -5.59 -2.30 28.04
CA ALA A 648 -5.05 -2.74 29.33
C ALA A 648 -5.30 -1.69 30.41
N ASP A 649 -5.66 -2.13 31.60
CA ASP A 649 -5.77 -1.26 32.78
C ASP A 649 -4.42 -1.05 33.48
N ALA A 650 -4.40 -0.23 34.54
CA ALA A 650 -3.20 0.05 35.32
C ALA A 650 -2.62 -1.17 36.09
N SER A 651 -3.33 -2.29 36.15
CA SER A 651 -2.83 -3.57 36.67
C SER A 651 -2.23 -4.48 35.58
N GLY A 652 -2.35 -4.09 34.31
CA GLY A 652 -1.97 -4.89 33.15
C GLY A 652 -3.05 -5.88 32.71
N THR A 653 -4.26 -5.84 33.28
CA THR A 653 -5.37 -6.72 32.91
C THR A 653 -5.89 -6.32 31.52
N ARG A 654 -5.88 -7.27 30.58
CA ARG A 654 -6.22 -7.03 29.18
C ARG A 654 -7.70 -7.33 28.90
N THR A 655 -8.38 -6.42 28.22
CA THR A 655 -9.74 -6.62 27.67
C THR A 655 -9.66 -6.58 26.15
N GLN A 656 -10.08 -7.65 25.47
CA GLN A 656 -10.01 -7.72 24.01
C GLN A 656 -11.03 -6.76 23.38
N ILE A 657 -10.57 -5.91 22.46
CA ILE A 657 -11.40 -4.93 21.75
C ILE A 657 -11.61 -5.29 20.27
N GLY A 658 -10.72 -6.08 19.68
CA GLY A 658 -10.84 -6.48 18.28
C GLY A 658 -9.82 -7.53 17.87
N THR A 659 -9.95 -8.05 16.66
CA THR A 659 -8.96 -8.91 16.01
C THR A 659 -8.82 -8.51 14.55
N GLY A 660 -7.66 -8.80 13.98
CA GLY A 660 -7.42 -8.82 12.54
C GLY A 660 -6.59 -10.05 12.18
N THR A 661 -6.43 -10.29 10.89
CA THR A 661 -5.60 -11.37 10.36
C THR A 661 -4.84 -10.84 9.16
N ILE A 662 -3.56 -11.20 9.03
CA ILE A 662 -2.78 -10.88 7.84
C ILE A 662 -2.93 -12.04 6.83
N PRO A 663 -3.53 -11.78 5.67
CA PRO A 663 -3.56 -12.67 4.52
C PRO A 663 -2.30 -13.48 4.25
N LEU A 664 -1.19 -12.80 4.00
CA LEU A 664 0.10 -13.37 3.63
C LEU A 664 1.21 -12.42 4.10
N ILE A 665 2.28 -12.94 4.69
CA ILE A 665 3.51 -12.16 4.96
C ILE A 665 4.74 -12.94 4.50
N GLY A 666 5.40 -12.43 3.47
CA GLY A 666 6.61 -13.01 2.88
C GLY A 666 7.82 -12.89 3.81
N ALA A 667 8.83 -13.71 3.58
CA ALA A 667 10.11 -13.61 4.29
C ALA A 667 10.68 -12.19 4.19
N ARG A 668 11.20 -11.65 5.31
CA ARG A 668 11.79 -10.29 5.39
C ARG A 668 10.85 -9.16 4.91
N SER A 669 9.53 -9.30 5.09
CA SER A 669 8.54 -8.31 4.63
C SER A 669 7.71 -7.69 5.76
N GLN A 670 6.89 -6.70 5.43
CA GLN A 670 5.97 -6.03 6.35
C GLN A 670 4.55 -6.04 5.80
N GLN A 671 3.56 -6.13 6.67
CA GLN A 671 2.13 -6.09 6.32
C GLN A 671 1.32 -5.28 7.32
N VAL A 672 0.24 -4.67 6.84
CA VAL A 672 -0.70 -3.91 7.66
C VAL A 672 -1.90 -4.79 8.00
N VAL A 673 -2.29 -4.78 9.26
CA VAL A 673 -3.54 -5.40 9.73
C VAL A 673 -4.31 -4.41 10.60
N SER A 674 -5.62 -4.34 10.39
CA SER A 674 -6.52 -3.53 11.19
C SER A 674 -7.69 -4.38 11.67
N ALA A 675 -8.23 -4.06 12.84
CA ALA A 675 -9.44 -4.70 13.32
C ALA A 675 -10.70 -4.20 12.59
N THR A 676 -11.81 -4.90 12.85
CA THR A 676 -13.16 -4.35 12.70
C THR A 676 -13.32 -3.06 13.51
N LEU A 677 -14.39 -2.30 13.25
CA LEU A 677 -14.69 -1.07 13.99
C LEU A 677 -14.96 -1.42 15.47
N VAL A 678 -14.27 -0.74 16.39
CA VAL A 678 -14.40 -0.92 17.84
C VAL A 678 -14.97 0.33 18.49
N ASN A 679 -15.67 0.16 19.62
CA ASN A 679 -16.32 1.24 20.33
C ASN A 679 -15.33 2.32 20.83
N ALA A 680 -15.85 3.53 21.02
CA ALA A 680 -15.11 4.63 21.63
C ALA A 680 -14.57 4.28 23.03
N LEU A 681 -13.44 4.88 23.39
CA LEU A 681 -12.77 4.67 24.68
C LEU A 681 -13.07 5.82 25.66
N PRO A 682 -12.97 5.60 26.99
CA PRO A 682 -13.07 6.69 27.94
C PRO A 682 -11.93 7.70 27.77
N ALA A 683 -12.23 8.98 28.01
CA ALA A 683 -11.25 10.06 27.93
C ALA A 683 -10.11 9.89 28.96
N GLY A 684 -8.91 10.33 28.59
CA GLY A 684 -7.67 10.17 29.36
C GLY A 684 -6.66 9.27 28.65
N GLU A 685 -5.57 8.94 29.34
CA GLU A 685 -4.58 7.98 28.83
C GLU A 685 -5.14 6.56 28.85
N GLN A 686 -5.13 5.90 27.70
CA GLN A 686 -5.51 4.51 27.52
C GLN A 686 -4.30 3.70 27.07
N THR A 687 -4.12 2.50 27.62
CA THR A 687 -3.09 1.58 27.15
C THR A 687 -3.71 0.62 26.14
N LEU A 688 -3.24 0.65 24.89
CA LEU A 688 -3.57 -0.34 23.88
C LEU A 688 -2.48 -1.41 23.84
N VAL A 689 -2.88 -2.66 23.63
CA VAL A 689 -1.96 -3.79 23.44
C VAL A 689 -2.37 -4.55 22.18
N ALA A 690 -1.42 -4.83 21.30
CA ALA A 690 -1.56 -5.75 20.19
C ALA A 690 -0.71 -7.00 20.46
N VAL A 691 -1.25 -8.17 20.15
CA VAL A 691 -0.54 -9.46 20.27
C VAL A 691 -0.57 -10.15 18.93
N ILE A 692 0.60 -10.31 18.33
CA ILE A 692 0.83 -11.08 17.11
C ILE A 692 0.85 -12.56 17.47
N ASP A 693 0.18 -13.39 16.66
CA ASP A 693 -0.02 -14.83 16.90
C ASP A 693 -0.41 -15.15 18.37
N PRO A 694 -1.57 -14.65 18.85
CA PRO A 694 -1.96 -14.78 20.25
C PRO A 694 -2.26 -16.24 20.67
N GLN A 695 -2.38 -17.16 19.72
CA GLN A 695 -2.49 -18.61 19.96
C GLN A 695 -1.14 -19.34 19.86
N ASN A 696 -0.05 -18.65 19.51
CA ASN A 696 1.31 -19.20 19.42
C ASN A 696 1.41 -20.40 18.45
N LEU A 697 0.76 -20.29 17.29
CA LEU A 697 0.66 -21.32 16.25
C LEU A 697 1.85 -21.31 15.28
N ILE A 698 2.54 -20.18 15.15
CA ILE A 698 3.65 -19.97 14.24
C ILE A 698 4.95 -20.33 14.99
N PRO A 699 5.80 -21.24 14.47
CA PRO A 699 7.11 -21.49 15.06
C PRO A 699 8.01 -20.27 14.83
N GLU A 700 8.48 -19.65 15.91
CA GLU A 700 9.36 -18.47 15.85
C GLU A 700 10.56 -18.66 16.77
N ASP A 701 11.71 -18.12 16.36
CA ASP A 701 12.95 -18.14 17.15
C ASP A 701 12.84 -17.21 18.37
N THR A 702 12.28 -16.01 18.16
CA THR A 702 11.97 -15.03 19.20
C THR A 702 10.45 -14.84 19.31
N LYS A 703 9.91 -14.83 20.54
CA LYS A 703 8.46 -14.73 20.84
C LYS A 703 8.07 -13.65 21.84
N THR A 704 9.07 -13.01 22.44
CA THR A 704 8.89 -11.99 23.49
C THR A 704 8.56 -10.62 22.95
N ASN A 705 8.75 -10.41 21.64
CA ASN A 705 8.51 -9.19 20.87
C ASN A 705 7.15 -9.19 20.13
N ASN A 706 6.39 -10.30 20.16
CA ASN A 706 5.03 -10.41 19.58
C ASN A 706 3.98 -9.53 20.28
N THR A 707 4.25 -9.04 21.49
CA THR A 707 3.34 -8.14 22.24
C THR A 707 3.83 -6.70 22.13
N ILE A 708 3.03 -5.85 21.49
CA ILE A 708 3.29 -4.41 21.33
C ILE A 708 2.31 -3.64 22.19
N THR A 709 2.83 -2.79 23.07
CA THR A 709 2.03 -1.88 23.91
C THR A 709 2.22 -0.46 23.42
N ARG A 710 1.14 0.33 23.40
CA ARG A 710 1.16 1.75 23.07
C ARG A 710 0.21 2.52 23.97
N THR A 711 0.68 3.63 24.54
CA THR A 711 -0.19 4.54 25.29
C THR A 711 -0.79 5.58 24.34
N VAL A 712 -2.11 5.80 24.41
CA VAL A 712 -2.83 6.77 23.59
C VAL A 712 -3.70 7.68 24.45
N THR A 713 -3.56 9.00 24.27
CA THR A 713 -4.48 9.96 24.88
C THR A 713 -5.79 10.01 24.11
N VAL A 714 -6.87 9.59 24.75
CA VAL A 714 -8.24 9.75 24.23
C VAL A 714 -8.80 11.08 24.73
N ARG A 715 -9.20 11.97 23.82
CA ARG A 715 -9.71 13.29 24.20
C ARG A 715 -11.17 13.23 24.61
N ALA A 716 -11.55 14.03 25.61
CA ALA A 716 -12.96 14.25 25.91
C ALA A 716 -13.65 14.96 24.74
N ALA A 717 -14.85 14.52 24.38
CA ALA A 717 -15.64 15.08 23.29
C ALA A 717 -16.30 16.43 23.67
N PRO A 718 -15.97 17.56 23.00
CA PRO A 718 -16.75 18.79 23.12
C PRO A 718 -18.12 18.67 22.42
N PRO A 719 -19.17 19.37 22.87
CA PRO A 719 -20.53 19.26 22.30
C PRO A 719 -20.68 19.72 20.84
N GLN A 720 -19.74 20.51 20.34
CA GLN A 720 -19.69 21.06 18.98
C GLN A 720 -18.21 21.15 18.56
N ARG A 721 -17.63 20.04 18.10
CA ARG A 721 -16.26 20.02 17.58
C ARG A 721 -16.24 19.79 16.08
N ASP A 722 -15.15 20.23 15.48
CA ASP A 722 -14.73 19.76 14.17
C ASP A 722 -14.42 18.26 14.24
N GLN A 723 -14.94 17.49 13.30
CA GLN A 723 -14.71 16.05 13.14
C GLN A 723 -14.00 15.71 11.82
N LEU A 724 -13.77 16.72 10.97
CA LEU A 724 -13.19 16.49 9.65
C LEU A 724 -11.66 16.54 9.78
N ALA A 725 -10.99 15.50 9.28
CA ALA A 725 -9.54 15.52 9.27
C ALA A 725 -9.01 16.56 8.26
N PRO A 726 -8.02 17.39 8.63
CA PRO A 726 -7.33 18.25 7.67
C PRO A 726 -6.55 17.42 6.66
N ARG A 727 -6.05 18.04 5.61
CA ARG A 727 -5.18 17.38 4.63
C ARG A 727 -3.96 18.23 4.29
N VAL A 728 -2.87 17.56 3.93
CA VAL A 728 -1.75 18.20 3.24
C VAL A 728 -2.08 18.23 1.75
N ASP A 729 -2.14 19.40 1.13
CA ASP A 729 -2.39 19.57 -0.30
C ASP A 729 -1.11 19.39 -1.12
N ARG A 730 0.03 19.82 -0.57
CA ARG A 730 1.34 19.76 -1.25
C ARG A 730 2.46 19.71 -0.23
N PHE A 731 3.45 18.89 -0.52
CA PHE A 731 4.73 18.83 0.18
C PHE A 731 5.86 18.79 -0.85
N LEU A 732 6.86 19.68 -0.74
CA LEU A 732 8.07 19.69 -1.56
C LEU A 732 9.32 19.79 -0.67
N ILE A 733 10.36 19.04 -1.03
CA ILE A 733 11.71 19.19 -0.48
C ILE A 733 12.54 19.93 -1.53
N ASN A 734 13.19 21.03 -1.17
CA ASN A 734 14.02 21.84 -2.07
C ASN A 734 13.34 22.15 -3.43
N ASN A 735 12.08 22.62 -3.38
CA ASN A 735 11.23 22.89 -4.56
C ASN A 735 10.93 21.66 -5.45
N GLY A 736 11.13 20.44 -4.95
CA GLY A 736 10.83 19.18 -5.65
C GLY A 736 12.04 18.41 -6.17
N THR A 737 13.28 18.86 -5.87
CA THR A 737 14.49 18.11 -6.25
C THR A 737 14.65 16.85 -5.41
N ILE A 738 14.86 15.70 -6.06
CA ILE A 738 15.06 14.44 -5.33
C ILE A 738 16.45 14.36 -4.68
N THR A 739 17.51 14.83 -5.33
CA THR A 739 18.89 14.76 -4.80
C THR A 739 19.36 16.07 -4.16
N THR A 740 20.07 15.99 -3.04
CA THR A 740 20.72 17.13 -2.37
C THR A 740 22.13 16.77 -1.87
N THR A 741 23.10 17.68 -1.99
CA THR A 741 24.41 17.57 -1.31
C THR A 741 24.45 18.28 0.05
N GLN A 742 23.40 19.05 0.35
CA GLN A 742 23.23 19.78 1.60
C GLN A 742 22.35 18.97 2.56
N ARG A 743 22.80 18.83 3.81
CA ARG A 743 21.99 18.24 4.90
C ARG A 743 20.80 19.12 5.26
N THR A 744 20.99 20.44 5.30
CA THR A 744 19.88 21.38 5.51
C THR A 744 19.09 21.52 4.21
N VAL A 745 17.81 21.17 4.27
CA VAL A 745 16.84 21.24 3.16
C VAL A 745 15.66 22.12 3.53
N ARG A 746 15.01 22.66 2.50
CA ARG A 746 13.82 23.50 2.60
C ARG A 746 12.57 22.65 2.41
N LEU A 747 11.72 22.58 3.42
CA LEU A 747 10.42 21.93 3.38
C LEU A 747 9.35 22.98 3.07
N ASP A 748 8.68 22.87 1.92
CA ASP A 748 7.57 23.73 1.55
C ASP A 748 6.27 22.93 1.54
N THR A 749 5.37 23.24 2.48
CA THR A 749 4.19 22.43 2.80
C THR A 749 2.95 23.32 2.88
N THR A 750 1.95 23.03 2.06
CA THR A 750 0.62 23.63 2.18
C THR A 750 -0.39 22.58 2.58
N ALA A 751 -1.21 22.91 3.56
CA ALA A 751 -2.34 22.12 4.02
C ALA A 751 -3.63 22.95 3.97
N SER A 752 -4.77 22.26 4.06
CA SER A 752 -6.11 22.83 4.15
C SER A 752 -6.96 22.03 5.15
N ASP A 753 -7.88 22.74 5.79
CA ASP A 753 -8.87 22.20 6.72
C ASP A 753 -10.27 22.30 6.09
N PRO A 754 -11.08 21.22 6.06
CA PRO A 754 -12.43 21.26 5.48
C PRO A 754 -13.37 22.21 6.24
N THR A 755 -13.77 23.32 5.59
CA THR A 755 -14.58 24.36 6.24
C THR A 755 -16.10 24.08 6.30
N THR A 756 -16.55 22.95 5.74
CA THR A 756 -17.98 22.62 5.59
C THR A 756 -18.24 21.12 5.76
N PRO A 757 -19.19 20.71 6.62
CA PRO A 757 -19.95 21.54 7.57
C PRO A 757 -19.09 22.27 8.61
N PRO A 758 -19.50 23.48 9.04
CA PRO A 758 -19.01 24.05 10.28
C PRO A 758 -19.52 23.26 11.50
N PRO A 759 -18.80 23.28 12.65
CA PRO A 759 -17.61 24.08 12.92
C PRO A 759 -16.34 23.48 12.30
N SER A 760 -15.59 24.30 11.56
CA SER A 760 -14.18 24.01 11.25
C SER A 760 -13.30 24.72 12.27
N SER A 761 -12.25 24.03 12.70
CA SER A 761 -11.33 24.47 13.73
C SER A 761 -10.10 25.18 13.16
N GLY A 762 -9.85 25.04 11.86
CA GLY A 762 -8.72 25.62 11.14
C GLY A 762 -7.42 24.86 11.40
N LEU A 763 -6.46 24.98 10.49
CA LEU A 763 -5.15 24.34 10.67
C LEU A 763 -4.39 24.90 11.86
N ALA A 764 -3.86 24.02 12.71
CA ALA A 764 -3.07 24.40 13.88
C ALA A 764 -1.59 24.02 13.75
N SER A 765 -1.29 22.84 13.17
CA SER A 765 0.08 22.30 13.17
C SER A 765 0.39 21.35 12.03
N LEU A 766 1.69 21.21 11.75
CA LEU A 766 2.27 20.17 10.90
C LEU A 766 3.24 19.31 11.72
N ARG A 767 3.41 18.06 11.33
CA ARG A 767 4.48 17.18 11.82
C ARG A 767 5.27 16.62 10.65
N PHE A 768 6.58 16.54 10.79
CA PHE A 768 7.52 15.98 9.83
C PHE A 768 8.26 14.81 10.48
N ILE A 769 8.31 13.68 9.79
CA ILE A 769 9.07 12.49 10.22
C ILE A 769 9.99 12.08 9.08
N GLU A 770 11.29 12.02 9.35
CA GLU A 770 12.30 11.50 8.42
C GLU A 770 12.52 10.02 8.69
N PHE A 771 12.48 9.22 7.63
CA PHE A 771 12.73 7.80 7.62
C PHE A 771 13.99 7.48 6.84
N GLN A 772 14.77 6.55 7.37
CA GLN A 772 15.91 5.93 6.70
C GLN A 772 15.75 4.41 6.70
N PHE A 773 16.27 3.75 5.68
CA PHE A 773 16.28 2.30 5.63
C PHE A 773 17.39 1.73 6.52
N ASN A 774 17.02 0.79 7.39
CA ASN A 774 17.90 0.03 8.25
C ASN A 774 18.06 -1.40 7.68
N PRO A 775 19.22 -1.78 7.14
CA PRO A 775 19.41 -3.06 6.47
C PRO A 775 19.40 -4.25 7.45
N ALA A 776 19.87 -4.06 8.69
CA ALA A 776 19.90 -5.11 9.72
C ALA A 776 18.49 -5.61 10.11
N THR A 777 17.47 -4.77 9.96
CA THR A 777 16.05 -5.13 10.18
C THR A 777 15.22 -5.21 8.89
N ASN A 778 15.80 -4.88 7.73
CA ASN A 778 15.13 -4.77 6.43
C ASN A 778 13.92 -3.79 6.43
N ARG A 779 14.01 -2.69 7.19
CA ARG A 779 12.88 -1.77 7.45
C ARG A 779 13.22 -0.32 7.18
N TRP A 780 12.22 0.47 6.76
CA TRP A 780 12.25 1.92 6.95
C TRP A 780 11.92 2.25 8.41
N LEU A 781 12.84 2.94 9.09
CA LEU A 781 12.68 3.36 10.48
C LEU A 781 12.70 4.89 10.56
N PRO A 782 11.90 5.50 11.46
CA PRO A 782 11.97 6.92 11.71
C PRO A 782 13.29 7.24 12.41
N VAL A 783 14.06 8.17 11.84
CA VAL A 783 15.35 8.63 12.37
C VAL A 783 15.28 10.03 12.96
N GLN A 784 14.30 10.84 12.56
CA GLN A 784 14.03 12.15 13.16
C GLN A 784 12.53 12.48 13.12
N ASP A 785 12.05 13.20 14.12
CA ASP A 785 10.66 13.65 14.24
C ASP A 785 10.63 15.12 14.72
N SER A 786 9.87 15.98 14.04
CA SER A 786 9.72 17.38 14.42
C SER A 786 8.88 17.59 15.67
N ASN A 787 8.12 16.58 16.09
CA ASN A 787 6.86 16.73 16.83
C ASN A 787 5.88 17.68 16.09
N TRP A 788 4.79 18.05 16.73
CA TRP A 788 3.84 19.00 16.15
C TRP A 788 4.39 20.44 16.21
N LEU A 789 4.72 20.99 15.03
CA LEU A 789 5.15 22.37 14.82
C LEU A 789 3.95 23.26 14.51
N PRO A 790 3.86 24.49 15.06
CA PRO A 790 2.81 25.44 14.69
C PRO A 790 2.80 25.73 13.19
N TYR A 791 1.61 25.75 12.59
CA TYR A 791 1.42 26.09 11.18
C TYR A 791 0.61 27.38 11.04
N ALA A 792 0.99 28.19 10.05
CA ALA A 792 0.21 29.33 9.59
C ALA A 792 0.34 29.41 8.06
N THR A 793 -0.73 29.78 7.37
CA THR A 793 -0.73 29.92 5.89
C THR A 793 0.23 30.99 5.38
N SER A 794 0.66 31.93 6.24
CA SER A 794 1.72 32.90 5.97
C SER A 794 3.15 32.34 6.09
N ASN A 795 3.32 31.14 6.66
CA ASN A 795 4.60 30.44 6.77
C ASN A 795 4.46 28.95 6.43
N THR A 796 4.48 28.63 5.14
CA THR A 796 4.46 27.25 4.62
C THR A 796 5.81 26.54 4.73
N ASN A 797 6.82 27.17 5.35
CA ASN A 797 8.20 26.90 5.01
C ASN A 797 9.11 26.65 6.22
N PHE A 798 9.74 25.48 6.22
CA PHE A 798 10.49 24.97 7.37
C PHE A 798 11.89 24.53 6.91
N ASN A 799 12.91 24.86 7.70
CA ASN A 799 14.24 24.30 7.52
C ASN A 799 14.30 22.95 8.24
N TRP A 800 14.74 21.91 7.52
CA TRP A 800 14.97 20.59 8.07
C TRP A 800 16.44 20.22 7.90
N ASN A 801 17.05 19.59 8.90
CA ASN A 801 18.42 19.11 8.78
C ASN A 801 18.37 17.59 8.69
N LEU A 802 18.54 17.04 7.49
CA LEU A 802 18.56 15.59 7.24
C LEU A 802 19.58 14.89 8.15
N SER A 803 19.31 13.62 8.47
CA SER A 803 20.22 12.74 9.20
C SER A 803 21.61 12.65 8.55
N SER A 804 22.62 12.25 9.32
CA SER A 804 24.03 12.35 8.90
C SER A 804 24.42 11.37 7.80
N GLU A 805 23.85 10.18 7.85
CA GLU A 805 24.13 9.10 6.92
C GLU A 805 23.76 9.47 5.48
N PRO A 806 24.63 9.20 4.50
CA PRO A 806 24.33 9.47 3.09
C PRO A 806 23.18 8.59 2.57
N GLY A 807 22.75 8.85 1.34
CA GLY A 807 21.80 8.01 0.63
C GLY A 807 20.32 8.33 0.87
N VAL A 808 19.46 7.39 0.48
CA VAL A 808 18.00 7.57 0.42
C VAL A 808 17.38 7.89 1.78
N LYS A 809 16.50 8.90 1.79
CA LYS A 809 15.64 9.31 2.89
C LYS A 809 14.21 9.49 2.38
N TYR A 810 13.22 9.25 3.23
CA TYR A 810 11.84 9.66 2.99
C TYR A 810 11.40 10.62 4.09
N LEU A 811 10.75 11.72 3.74
CA LEU A 811 10.03 12.53 4.72
C LEU A 811 8.54 12.29 4.54
N GLN A 812 7.85 12.09 5.66
CA GLN A 812 6.39 12.16 5.74
C GLN A 812 5.99 13.47 6.40
N THR A 813 4.88 14.05 5.97
CA THR A 813 4.24 15.17 6.64
C THR A 813 2.76 14.90 6.89
N TRP A 814 2.31 15.30 8.07
CA TRP A 814 0.95 15.20 8.57
C TRP A 814 0.46 16.58 8.97
N ALA A 815 -0.84 16.83 8.78
CA ALA A 815 -1.50 18.05 9.25
C ALA A 815 -2.41 17.74 10.45
N ALA A 816 -2.55 18.73 11.34
CA ALA A 816 -3.57 18.70 12.39
C ALA A 816 -4.25 20.07 12.56
N ASP A 817 -5.53 20.01 12.88
CA ASP A 817 -6.43 21.15 13.02
C ASP A 817 -6.50 21.67 14.48
N GLY A 818 -7.32 22.69 14.71
CA GLY A 818 -7.55 23.28 16.04
C GLY A 818 -8.31 22.36 17.01
N ALA A 819 -9.05 21.37 16.52
CA ALA A 819 -9.71 20.33 17.33
C ALA A 819 -8.77 19.15 17.66
N GLY A 820 -7.61 19.09 17.01
CA GLY A 820 -6.62 18.03 17.11
C GLY A 820 -6.90 16.81 16.24
N ASN A 821 -7.80 16.89 15.25
CA ASN A 821 -7.92 15.86 14.22
C ASN A 821 -6.63 15.81 13.41
N ILE A 822 -6.19 14.61 13.04
CA ILE A 822 -4.97 14.37 12.28
C ILE A 822 -5.37 13.91 10.88
N SER A 823 -4.67 14.41 9.85
CA SER A 823 -4.88 14.02 8.46
C SER A 823 -4.84 12.50 8.29
N VAL A 824 -5.81 11.92 7.57
CA VAL A 824 -6.01 10.45 7.48
C VAL A 824 -4.78 9.68 7.00
N ALA A 825 -3.94 10.29 6.15
CA ALA A 825 -2.70 9.72 5.66
C ALA A 825 -1.63 10.81 5.49
N PRO A 826 -0.33 10.45 5.49
CA PRO A 826 0.75 11.40 5.25
C PRO A 826 0.91 11.71 3.77
N PHE A 827 1.36 12.93 3.48
CA PHE A 827 2.08 13.20 2.25
C PHE A 827 3.53 12.74 2.42
N GLN A 828 4.04 11.90 1.52
CA GLN A 828 5.44 11.46 1.56
C GLN A 828 6.25 11.95 0.36
N ARG A 829 7.52 12.27 0.61
CA ARG A 829 8.49 12.69 -0.41
C ARG A 829 9.83 11.99 -0.21
N LEU A 830 10.40 11.56 -1.33
CA LEU A 830 11.74 11.03 -1.44
C LEU A 830 12.76 12.17 -1.45
N THR A 831 13.88 12.00 -0.76
CA THR A 831 15.10 12.75 -1.06
C THR A 831 16.34 11.86 -0.88
N SER A 832 17.41 12.09 -1.63
CA SER A 832 18.68 11.38 -1.48
C SER A 832 19.78 12.36 -1.07
N LEU A 833 20.40 12.14 0.09
CA LEU A 833 21.58 12.88 0.51
C LEU A 833 22.80 12.35 -0.26
N ALA A 834 23.15 13.03 -1.34
CA ALA A 834 24.25 12.67 -2.23
C ALA A 834 25.62 12.80 -1.54
N PRO A 835 26.66 12.11 -2.05
CA PRO A 835 28.02 12.22 -1.52
C PRO A 835 28.51 13.67 -1.49
N ARG A 836 29.37 13.98 -0.51
CA ARG A 836 30.15 15.21 -0.51
C ARG A 836 31.42 15.01 -1.33
N THR A 837 32.16 16.09 -1.58
CA THR A 837 33.50 16.06 -2.20
C THR A 837 34.60 15.47 -1.28
N LEU A 838 34.22 14.70 -0.27
CA LEU A 838 35.08 14.03 0.69
C LEU A 838 34.79 12.54 0.63
N ALA A 839 35.82 11.71 0.77
CA ALA A 839 35.64 10.27 0.78
C ALA A 839 34.70 9.84 1.93
N LEU A 840 33.72 9.01 1.60
CA LEU A 840 32.80 8.40 2.55
C LEU A 840 33.35 7.06 3.02
N ALA A 841 33.21 6.74 4.30
CA ALA A 841 33.47 5.40 4.81
C ALA A 841 32.32 4.46 4.44
N LEU A 842 32.64 3.20 4.17
CA LEU A 842 31.69 2.13 3.90
C LEU A 842 32.22 0.85 4.54
N ARG A 843 31.42 0.15 5.34
CA ARG A 843 31.85 -1.12 5.94
C ARG A 843 31.71 -2.25 4.94
N ARG A 844 32.41 -3.35 5.21
CA ARG A 844 32.10 -4.63 4.57
C ARG A 844 30.60 -4.95 4.72
N ASP A 845 30.00 -5.47 3.66
CA ASP A 845 28.60 -5.87 3.53
C ASP A 845 27.57 -4.74 3.80
N GLN A 846 28.03 -3.48 3.91
CA GLN A 846 27.18 -2.27 3.94
C GLN A 846 26.99 -1.72 2.53
N ALA A 847 25.82 -1.10 2.27
CA ALA A 847 25.56 -0.34 1.06
C ALA A 847 25.15 1.10 1.34
N HIS A 848 25.59 2.02 0.49
CA HIS A 848 25.04 3.37 0.37
C HIS A 848 24.26 3.49 -0.95
N THR A 849 22.96 3.69 -0.80
CA THR A 849 21.99 3.70 -1.90
C THR A 849 21.51 5.12 -2.19
N TYR A 850 21.41 5.51 -3.45
CA TYR A 850 20.99 6.83 -3.94
C TYR A 850 19.97 6.67 -5.06
N ARG A 851 18.99 7.58 -5.17
CA ARG A 851 17.94 7.52 -6.19
C ARG A 851 17.89 8.77 -7.06
N PHE A 852 17.68 8.56 -8.36
CA PHE A 852 17.68 9.58 -9.41
C PHE A 852 16.48 9.37 -10.33
N GLU A 853 15.85 10.45 -10.80
CA GLU A 853 14.83 10.37 -11.85
C GLU A 853 15.51 10.47 -13.21
N LEU A 854 15.19 9.54 -14.12
CA LEU A 854 15.63 9.59 -15.50
C LEU A 854 14.44 9.47 -16.45
N GLN A 855 14.62 10.05 -17.64
CA GLN A 855 13.75 9.85 -18.79
C GLN A 855 14.31 8.77 -19.71
N ALA A 856 13.48 7.99 -20.41
CA ALA A 856 14.02 6.98 -21.32
C ALA A 856 14.92 7.59 -22.41
N GLY A 857 16.02 6.90 -22.70
CA GLY A 857 17.09 7.39 -23.57
C GLY A 857 18.11 8.31 -22.90
N GLN A 858 17.90 8.71 -21.64
CA GLN A 858 18.98 9.22 -20.79
C GLN A 858 19.84 8.05 -20.29
N THR A 859 21.12 8.30 -20.01
CA THR A 859 22.04 7.31 -19.44
C THR A 859 22.44 7.75 -18.04
N LEU A 860 22.21 6.88 -17.06
CA LEU A 860 22.76 7.02 -15.71
C LEU A 860 24.18 6.48 -15.73
N ARG A 861 25.18 7.31 -15.41
CA ARG A 861 26.57 6.88 -15.24
C ARG A 861 26.98 7.06 -13.78
N GLY A 862 27.44 5.98 -13.16
CA GLY A 862 28.16 6.03 -11.89
C GLY A 862 29.67 5.89 -12.13
N ARG A 863 30.46 6.68 -11.42
CA ARG A 863 31.92 6.59 -11.35
C ARG A 863 32.33 6.57 -9.88
N LEU A 864 32.71 5.40 -9.42
CA LEU A 864 33.16 5.11 -8.06
C LEU A 864 34.68 5.10 -8.04
N GLU A 865 35.30 5.80 -7.09
CA GLU A 865 36.73 5.81 -6.82
C GLU A 865 36.97 5.21 -5.43
N THR A 866 37.54 4.01 -5.37
CA THR A 866 37.87 3.33 -4.11
C THR A 866 39.25 3.78 -3.64
N VAL A 867 39.27 4.61 -2.58
CA VAL A 867 40.49 5.21 -2.00
C VAL A 867 41.22 4.22 -1.09
N THR A 868 40.46 3.44 -0.34
CA THR A 868 40.97 2.31 0.47
C THR A 868 39.96 1.18 0.44
N GLY A 869 40.41 -0.06 0.56
CA GLY A 869 39.54 -1.24 0.62
C GLY A 869 39.18 -1.76 -0.76
N ASP A 870 37.91 -2.10 -0.94
CA ASP A 870 37.31 -2.73 -2.11
C ASP A 870 35.79 -2.43 -2.08
N ALA A 871 35.34 -1.47 -2.88
CA ALA A 871 33.95 -1.05 -2.97
C ALA A 871 33.44 -1.19 -4.40
N ASP A 872 32.28 -1.80 -4.55
CA ASP A 872 31.64 -2.15 -5.82
C ASP A 872 30.51 -1.16 -6.16
N LEU A 873 30.20 -1.02 -7.45
CA LEU A 873 29.18 -0.12 -7.97
C LEU A 873 28.07 -0.88 -8.72
N TYR A 874 26.82 -0.69 -8.30
CA TYR A 874 25.63 -1.27 -8.92
C TYR A 874 24.63 -0.17 -9.31
N LEU A 875 24.10 -0.24 -10.53
CA LEU A 875 23.03 0.61 -11.04
C LEU A 875 21.81 -0.26 -11.36
N TRP A 876 20.68 0.06 -10.75
CA TRP A 876 19.45 -0.72 -10.82
C TRP A 876 18.33 0.03 -11.57
N SER A 877 17.64 -0.71 -12.43
CA SER A 877 16.43 -0.26 -13.14
C SER A 877 15.18 -0.40 -12.24
N PRO A 878 14.14 0.43 -12.40
CA PRO A 878 12.82 0.19 -11.82
C PRO A 878 12.08 -0.99 -12.47
N GLU A 879 12.61 -1.58 -13.55
CA GLU A 879 12.06 -2.77 -14.21
C GLU A 879 12.29 -4.04 -13.35
N ALA A 880 11.20 -4.71 -12.97
CA ALA A 880 11.24 -5.86 -12.07
C ALA A 880 12.00 -7.05 -12.69
N GLY A 881 13.07 -7.50 -12.01
CA GLY A 881 13.91 -8.61 -12.48
C GLY A 881 14.96 -8.22 -13.52
N ALA A 882 15.10 -6.94 -13.87
CA ALA A 882 16.21 -6.48 -14.71
C ALA A 882 17.54 -6.61 -13.94
N PRO A 883 18.61 -7.15 -14.57
CA PRO A 883 19.92 -7.24 -13.94
C PRO A 883 20.54 -5.84 -13.75
N PRO A 884 21.42 -5.65 -12.75
CA PRO A 884 22.11 -4.39 -12.57
C PRO A 884 23.14 -4.17 -13.68
N ALA A 885 23.37 -2.90 -14.04
CA ALA A 885 24.65 -2.52 -14.63
C ALA A 885 25.66 -2.42 -13.47
N VAL A 886 26.73 -3.21 -13.52
CA VAL A 886 27.66 -3.40 -12.39
C VAL A 886 29.11 -3.25 -12.84
N SER A 887 29.91 -2.64 -11.97
CA SER A 887 31.37 -2.74 -11.97
C SER A 887 31.80 -3.11 -10.55
N ASN A 888 32.55 -4.20 -10.41
CA ASN A 888 32.99 -4.75 -9.11
C ASN A 888 34.46 -5.19 -9.16
N LEU A 889 35.34 -4.39 -9.77
CA LEU A 889 36.76 -4.71 -9.89
C LEU A 889 37.42 -4.81 -8.51
N SER A 890 38.38 -5.72 -8.32
CA SER A 890 39.02 -5.91 -7.01
C SER A 890 39.98 -4.77 -6.62
N GLY A 891 39.71 -4.14 -5.47
CA GLY A 891 40.66 -3.32 -4.70
C GLY A 891 40.47 -1.81 -4.87
N VAL A 892 41.59 -1.08 -4.84
CA VAL A 892 41.59 0.38 -5.07
C VAL A 892 41.67 0.68 -6.57
N GLY A 893 40.79 1.56 -7.05
CA GLY A 893 40.63 1.80 -8.47
C GLY A 893 39.37 2.59 -8.82
N PHE A 894 38.97 2.49 -10.09
CA PHE A 894 37.74 3.09 -10.60
C PHE A 894 36.77 2.01 -11.06
N ASP A 895 35.56 2.06 -10.51
CA ASP A 895 34.42 1.27 -10.97
C ASP A 895 33.45 2.18 -11.71
N VAL A 896 33.16 1.82 -12.96
CA VAL A 896 32.36 2.64 -13.88
C VAL A 896 31.26 1.80 -14.47
N ALA A 897 30.02 2.15 -14.15
CA ALA A 897 28.84 1.47 -14.65
C ALA A 897 27.89 2.48 -15.30
N GLU A 898 27.32 2.07 -16.43
CA GLU A 898 26.39 2.87 -17.22
C GLU A 898 25.10 2.08 -17.46
N LEU A 899 23.95 2.75 -17.25
CA LEU A 899 22.63 2.18 -17.45
C LEU A 899 21.79 3.14 -18.29
N VAL A 900 21.41 2.72 -19.49
CA VAL A 900 20.49 3.48 -20.35
C VAL A 900 19.06 3.26 -19.87
N ALA A 901 18.36 4.33 -19.53
CA ALA A 901 16.98 4.28 -19.09
C ALA A 901 16.07 3.76 -20.23
N THR A 902 15.39 2.63 -20.00
CA THR A 902 14.42 2.04 -20.93
C THR A 902 13.02 2.64 -20.78
N GLN A 903 12.72 3.15 -19.59
CA GLN A 903 11.46 3.81 -19.22
C GLN A 903 11.71 5.03 -18.30
N ASP A 904 10.70 5.88 -18.12
CA ASP A 904 10.77 7.02 -17.19
C ASP A 904 10.66 6.48 -15.74
N GLY A 905 11.38 7.12 -14.82
CA GLY A 905 11.16 6.94 -13.39
C GLY A 905 12.43 6.89 -12.56
N THR A 906 12.30 6.32 -11.36
CA THR A 906 13.35 6.28 -10.36
C THR A 906 14.34 5.13 -10.61
N TYR A 907 15.59 5.46 -10.91
CA TYR A 907 16.72 4.54 -10.96
C TYR A 907 17.56 4.66 -9.69
N GLN A 908 18.29 3.61 -9.35
CA GLN A 908 19.01 3.51 -8.09
C GLN A 908 20.50 3.21 -8.31
N VAL A 909 21.36 4.04 -7.74
CA VAL A 909 22.82 3.79 -7.65
C VAL A 909 23.11 3.25 -6.26
N GLU A 910 23.88 2.18 -6.18
CA GLU A 910 24.22 1.50 -4.94
C GLU A 910 25.73 1.24 -4.90
N VAL A 911 26.39 1.77 -3.87
CA VAL A 911 27.81 1.51 -3.60
C VAL A 911 27.86 0.49 -2.48
N TYR A 912 28.49 -0.66 -2.71
CA TYR A 912 28.52 -1.80 -1.80
C TYR A 912 29.95 -2.10 -1.35
N GLY A 913 30.17 -2.27 -0.04
CA GLY A 913 31.50 -2.58 0.48
C GLY A 913 31.78 -4.07 0.43
N PHE A 914 32.53 -4.56 -0.56
CA PHE A 914 33.04 -5.93 -0.52
C PHE A 914 34.06 -6.11 0.62
N ASN A 915 34.86 -5.07 0.87
CA ASN A 915 35.61 -4.88 2.10
C ASN A 915 35.26 -3.54 2.75
N THR A 916 35.70 -3.34 4.01
CA THR A 916 35.66 -2.02 4.64
C THR A 916 36.54 -1.05 3.85
N SER A 917 35.92 0.03 3.39
CA SER A 917 36.41 0.88 2.32
C SER A 917 36.20 2.36 2.62
N THR A 918 36.93 3.20 1.87
CA THR A 918 36.60 4.63 1.73
C THR A 918 36.52 4.96 0.25
N TYR A 919 35.51 5.75 -0.15
CA TYR A 919 35.22 5.96 -1.57
C TYR A 919 34.74 7.38 -1.89
N LEU A 920 34.94 7.82 -3.14
CA LEU A 920 34.21 8.95 -3.74
C LEU A 920 33.28 8.42 -4.83
N LEU A 921 32.06 8.95 -4.92
CA LEU A 921 31.12 8.62 -5.98
C LEU A 921 30.74 9.89 -6.74
N THR A 922 30.91 9.86 -8.04
CA THR A 922 30.35 10.83 -9.00
C THR A 922 29.22 10.15 -9.76
N VAL A 923 28.09 10.85 -9.93
CA VAL A 923 26.97 10.37 -10.74
C VAL A 923 26.60 11.42 -11.76
N GLU A 924 26.46 11.01 -13.02
CA GLU A 924 26.11 11.87 -14.15
C GLU A 924 24.87 11.31 -14.86
N ILE A 925 24.00 12.20 -15.33
CA ILE A 925 22.87 11.86 -16.20
C ILE A 925 23.16 12.44 -17.57
N VAL A 926 23.46 11.58 -18.54
CA VAL A 926 23.86 11.96 -19.90
C VAL A 926 22.65 11.89 -20.83
N VAL A 927 22.46 12.94 -21.63
CA VAL A 927 21.36 13.02 -22.62
C VAL A 927 21.83 12.49 -23.98
N ALA A 928 20.97 11.77 -24.68
CA ALA A 928 21.27 11.17 -25.99
C ALA A 928 21.94 12.17 -26.97
N GLY A 929 23.11 11.79 -27.49
CA GLY A 929 23.87 12.58 -28.47
C GLY A 929 25.02 13.42 -27.89
N GLN A 930 25.20 13.48 -26.56
CA GLN A 930 26.46 13.94 -25.95
C GLN A 930 27.42 12.75 -25.80
N GLN A 931 28.70 12.91 -26.16
CA GLN A 931 29.72 11.93 -25.78
C GLN A 931 30.19 12.20 -24.36
N ALA A 932 30.35 11.13 -23.57
CA ALA A 932 30.89 11.21 -22.23
C ALA A 932 32.39 11.57 -22.25
N ALA A 933 32.84 12.35 -21.27
CA ALA A 933 34.20 12.90 -21.25
C ALA A 933 35.29 11.89 -20.79
N ASP A 934 34.90 10.82 -20.10
CA ASP A 934 35.79 9.79 -19.57
C ASP A 934 35.67 8.47 -20.37
N LEU A 935 36.80 7.98 -20.88
CA LEU A 935 36.95 6.78 -21.70
C LEU A 935 37.19 5.49 -20.90
N GLN A 936 37.26 5.56 -19.56
CA GLN A 936 37.44 4.37 -18.73
C GLN A 936 36.19 3.47 -18.76
N GLN A 937 36.40 2.20 -19.11
CA GLN A 937 35.40 1.13 -19.00
C GLN A 937 35.56 0.46 -17.63
N GLY A 938 34.46 0.25 -16.91
CA GLY A 938 34.43 -0.64 -15.76
C GLY A 938 34.43 -2.11 -16.19
N GLY A 939 34.28 -3.00 -15.23
CA GLY A 939 34.28 -4.44 -15.50
C GLY A 939 33.80 -5.27 -14.33
N GLN A 940 33.58 -6.56 -14.59
CA GLN A 940 33.25 -7.53 -13.55
C GLN A 940 34.46 -8.35 -13.18
N ASP A 941 34.71 -8.52 -11.88
CA ASP A 941 35.69 -9.47 -11.38
C ASP A 941 35.07 -10.88 -11.35
N PRO A 942 35.61 -11.87 -12.08
CA PRO A 942 35.05 -13.22 -12.14
C PRO A 942 35.12 -13.97 -10.81
N ASP A 943 35.98 -13.56 -9.86
CA ASP A 943 36.10 -14.17 -8.54
C ASP A 943 35.11 -13.57 -7.51
N LYS A 944 34.40 -12.47 -7.86
CA LYS A 944 33.34 -11.88 -7.02
C LYS A 944 31.94 -12.26 -7.51
N THR A 945 31.07 -12.65 -6.59
CA THR A 945 29.63 -12.84 -6.87
C THR A 945 28.91 -11.49 -6.84
N ALA A 946 28.35 -11.07 -7.98
CA ALA A 946 27.54 -9.86 -8.06
C ALA A 946 26.23 -9.99 -7.26
N LEU A 947 25.76 -8.87 -6.69
CA LEU A 947 24.44 -8.81 -6.03
C LEU A 947 23.32 -9.17 -7.03
N ALA A 948 22.45 -10.10 -6.62
CA ALA A 948 21.30 -10.54 -7.42
C ALA A 948 20.06 -9.64 -7.27
N ASN A 949 19.98 -8.86 -6.19
CA ASN A 949 18.91 -7.91 -5.88
C ASN A 949 19.52 -6.68 -5.19
N PRO A 950 18.92 -5.48 -5.33
CA PRO A 950 19.36 -4.30 -4.59
C PRO A 950 19.13 -4.45 -3.09
N ILE A 951 19.98 -3.86 -2.26
CA ILE A 951 19.83 -3.86 -0.79
C ILE A 951 18.53 -3.17 -0.35
N ILE A 952 18.13 -2.11 -1.06
CA ILE A 952 16.81 -1.49 -0.91
C ILE A 952 16.02 -1.73 -2.21
N PRO A 953 14.88 -2.44 -2.22
CA PRO A 953 14.08 -2.60 -3.43
C PRO A 953 13.71 -1.24 -4.03
N VAL A 954 13.88 -1.05 -5.34
CA VAL A 954 13.89 0.27 -6.02
C VAL A 954 12.62 1.10 -5.75
N LEU A 955 11.47 0.44 -5.58
CA LEU A 955 10.17 1.08 -5.27
C LEU A 955 9.80 1.07 -3.78
N SER A 956 10.66 0.54 -2.90
CA SER A 956 10.42 0.50 -1.45
C SER A 956 10.40 1.91 -0.84
N ALA A 957 9.43 2.14 0.04
CA ALA A 957 9.20 3.38 0.79
C ALA A 957 8.62 3.04 2.19
N PRO A 958 8.66 3.97 3.16
CA PRO A 958 8.08 3.73 4.48
C PRO A 958 6.58 3.49 4.45
N ASN A 959 6.09 2.75 5.45
CA ASN A 959 4.65 2.58 5.64
C ASN A 959 3.98 3.93 5.96
N ARG A 960 2.77 4.13 5.46
CA ARG A 960 1.96 5.34 5.71
C ARG A 960 1.11 5.23 6.98
N ALA A 961 0.90 4.04 7.51
CA ALA A 961 0.25 3.82 8.78
C ALA A 961 1.28 4.00 9.91
N VAL A 962 1.11 5.03 10.73
CA VAL A 962 2.04 5.41 11.81
C VAL A 962 1.27 5.75 13.08
N GLY A 963 1.73 5.22 14.22
CA GLY A 963 1.18 5.49 15.55
C GLY A 963 1.53 6.88 16.06
N LEU A 964 0.83 7.91 15.58
CA LEU A 964 1.09 9.30 15.95
C LEU A 964 0.57 9.69 17.34
N SER A 965 1.39 10.40 18.10
CA SER A 965 0.93 11.12 19.31
C SER A 965 -0.02 12.27 18.95
N PRO A 966 -1.01 12.58 19.81
CA PRO A 966 -2.01 13.62 19.56
C PRO A 966 -1.39 14.99 19.25
N ALA A 967 -2.04 15.75 18.37
CA ALA A 967 -1.68 17.14 18.14
C ALA A 967 -2.04 18.03 19.35
N PRO A 968 -1.21 19.04 19.69
CA PRO A 968 -1.55 20.05 20.69
C PRO A 968 -2.78 20.85 20.24
N VAL A 969 -3.82 20.84 21.08
CA VAL A 969 -5.02 21.64 20.86
C VAL A 969 -4.71 23.10 21.17
N GLN A 970 -4.99 24.01 20.23
CA GLN A 970 -5.01 25.43 20.57
C GLN A 970 -6.22 25.68 21.46
N GLN A 971 -6.01 26.24 22.67
CA GLN A 971 -7.13 26.64 23.52
C GLN A 971 -7.92 27.74 22.81
N GLN A 972 -9.05 27.38 22.21
CA GLN A 972 -10.05 28.38 21.80
C GLN A 972 -10.40 29.21 23.04
N PRO A 973 -10.30 30.55 22.97
CA PRO A 973 -10.82 31.39 24.05
C PRO A 973 -12.32 31.09 24.19
N PRO A 974 -12.84 30.94 25.42
CA PRO A 974 -14.22 30.53 25.63
C PRO A 974 -15.19 31.49 24.94
N VAL A 975 -16.04 30.93 24.07
CA VAL A 975 -17.06 31.67 23.32
C VAL A 975 -18.06 32.26 24.31
N GLY A 976 -17.85 33.53 24.70
CA GLY A 976 -18.69 34.23 25.67
C GLY A 976 -18.08 35.49 26.28
N GLU A 977 -16.75 35.61 26.40
CA GLU A 977 -16.11 36.84 26.92
C GLU A 977 -15.57 37.75 25.82
N ASN A 978 -16.31 38.81 25.48
CA ASN A 978 -15.79 39.95 24.73
C ASN A 978 -14.73 40.71 25.55
N ARG A 979 -13.49 40.24 25.52
CA ARG A 979 -12.34 40.96 26.09
C ARG A 979 -11.94 42.12 25.18
N ILE A 980 -12.53 43.27 25.42
CA ILE A 980 -12.12 44.54 24.80
C ILE A 980 -10.72 44.89 25.32
N TYR A 981 -9.70 44.73 24.47
CA TYR A 981 -8.37 45.27 24.72
C TYR A 981 -8.39 46.79 24.50
N LEU A 982 -8.57 47.56 25.57
CA LEU A 982 -8.30 49.01 25.54
C LEU A 982 -6.78 49.24 25.49
N PRO A 983 -6.25 49.99 24.50
CA PRO A 983 -4.82 50.28 24.43
C PRO A 983 -4.39 51.18 25.59
N PHE A 984 -3.58 50.65 26.50
CA PHE A 984 -3.07 51.39 27.65
C PHE A 984 -1.89 52.28 27.24
N VAL A 985 -2.16 53.56 26.94
CA VAL A 985 -1.11 54.53 26.62
C VAL A 985 -0.46 55.02 27.92
N VAL A 986 0.70 54.45 28.26
CA VAL A 986 1.57 55.04 29.28
C VAL A 986 2.24 56.28 28.68
N ARG A 987 1.72 57.47 29.00
CA ARG A 987 2.48 58.71 28.80
C ARG A 987 3.64 58.74 29.77
N ALA A 988 4.87 58.71 29.25
CA ALA A 988 6.02 59.16 30.02
C ALA A 988 5.81 60.63 30.40
N VAL A 989 5.84 60.92 31.69
CA VAL A 989 6.06 62.30 32.19
C VAL A 989 7.56 62.57 32.09
N GLN A 990 7.92 63.81 31.74
CA GLN A 990 9.29 64.25 31.46
C GLN A 990 10.26 64.05 32.64
#